data_AF-A0A0K0XZG6-F1
#
_entry.id   AF-A0A0K0XZG6-F1
#
_cell.length_a   1.000
_cell.length_b   1.000
_cell.length_c   1.000
_cell.angle_alpha   90.00
_cell.angle_beta   90.00
_cell.angle_gamma   90.00
#
_symmetry.space_group_name_H-M   'P 1'
#
loop_
_entity.id
_entity.type
_entity.pdbx_description
1 polymer ?
#
loop_
_entity_poly.entity_id
_entity_poly.type
_entity_poly.pdbx_seq_one_letter_code
_entity_poly.pdbx_strand_id
1 'polypeptide(L)'
;MTGLRALALIVVLLGCTAAAAETIVAGGDYDFPPYEFLDEDGEAAGLNIDLIRAIAEVSGFDVEFRLGPWEESRAAIAAGRIDLLAMYVGDFRNTEVDYATPHLILYHEIFIRQNETALNALADLAGRDVIVQRDAWVAEKLVAEGIAANLIEVETERDALRLLAAGEYDAALVSEIVGRRILASEGLDNITTSGAPLFPVEYALAVTEGNQALLARVEAGLAQLKSTGRFNAIHDRWLGLPRERPKVGLFLHWLLVIMPALLAAALLMLIWRQSRQGRRSGDAGDFEADFRRDQLTGLPNRVELEQAIEACLASADGGPRTRALLHIDLDQFKLVNQSRDYHSGDELIKQVARRMQRQCHARDVLARFGSDEFGLLLCPGRDPDEAAEALRRDLAEHEFDLDREAIHVTASIGLAILDEQTTAIGELLKQAEAACHVAKENGRNRVHRFHAEDEAVAERHGQMRWAREVGLALKEDRLELHYQTIEAPIPNHDDGLIIELLLRMRLPDGRLIAAGEFVPAAERYFMAHRIDRWVLRSALAWLERQPQLVKRLDRVFINLSTRSLGDDRFLPFALETLRTHEVPASKIGFEITETAVMTHLKTAMKTIEHLRGLGCQFALDDFGVGISSMAYLKNLPVDVLKIDGSFTGPALEGERERAMLAEINDLGHVLGKTTVIEHVESDAARALVAELKIDLAQGFGISRPRPLSDLLD
;
A
#
# COMPACT_ATOMS: atom_id res chain seq x y z
N MET A 1 -3.07 -47.36 -48.91
CA MET A 1 -3.88 -46.51 -49.80
C MET A 1 -4.98 -45.87 -48.95
N THR A 2 -4.68 -44.79 -48.22
CA THR A 2 -4.69 -43.37 -48.66
C THR A 2 -6.09 -42.77 -48.73
N GLY A 3 -6.39 -41.90 -47.76
CA GLY A 3 -7.02 -40.61 -48.03
C GLY A 3 -8.52 -40.49 -47.80
N LEU A 4 -8.97 -40.48 -46.54
CA LEU A 4 -10.18 -39.76 -46.14
C LEU A 4 -9.74 -38.58 -45.27
N ARG A 5 -9.76 -37.36 -45.83
CA ARG A 5 -9.73 -36.01 -45.20
C ARG A 5 -8.97 -35.03 -46.11
N ALA A 6 -9.70 -34.29 -46.94
CA ALA A 6 -9.26 -33.00 -47.49
C ALA A 6 -10.42 -32.29 -48.20
N LEU A 7 -10.43 -30.96 -48.07
CA LEU A 7 -11.26 -29.95 -48.73
C LEU A 7 -12.68 -29.71 -48.19
N ALA A 8 -12.72 -29.06 -47.03
CA ALA A 8 -13.48 -27.82 -46.91
C ALA A 8 -12.61 -26.67 -47.44
N LEU A 9 -12.95 -26.05 -48.58
CA LEU A 9 -12.49 -24.71 -48.97
C LEU A 9 -13.25 -24.19 -50.20
N ILE A 10 -14.10 -23.18 -50.00
CA ILE A 10 -14.47 -22.01 -50.84
C ILE A 10 -15.53 -21.27 -49.99
N VAL A 11 -15.23 -20.22 -49.20
CA VAL A 11 -14.95 -18.80 -49.57
C VAL A 11 -16.21 -18.14 -50.16
N VAL A 12 -16.80 -17.03 -49.71
CA VAL A 12 -16.48 -15.96 -48.74
C VAL A 12 -17.71 -15.00 -48.70
N LEU A 13 -17.76 -14.09 -47.72
CA LEU A 13 -18.60 -12.88 -47.62
C LEU A 13 -20.06 -13.04 -47.19
N LEU A 14 -20.28 -13.20 -45.88
CA LEU A 14 -21.41 -12.58 -45.18
C LEU A 14 -20.93 -12.02 -43.84
N GLY A 15 -20.69 -10.70 -43.82
CA GLY A 15 -20.98 -9.81 -42.69
C GLY A 15 -20.19 -10.00 -41.39
N CYS A 16 -18.89 -9.70 -41.39
CA CYS A 16 -18.27 -9.05 -40.23
C CYS A 16 -17.93 -7.62 -40.65
N THR A 17 -18.92 -6.72 -40.57
CA THR A 17 -18.61 -5.30 -40.44
C THR A 17 -17.95 -5.16 -39.07
N ALA A 18 -16.63 -4.95 -39.05
CA ALA A 18 -16.01 -4.30 -37.91
C ALA A 18 -16.80 -3.01 -37.68
N ALA A 19 -17.51 -2.91 -36.56
CA ALA A 19 -18.09 -1.64 -36.15
C ALA A 19 -16.94 -0.64 -36.13
N ALA A 20 -17.08 0.47 -36.88
CA ALA A 20 -16.10 1.54 -36.82
C ALA A 20 -15.92 1.92 -35.35
N ALA A 21 -14.67 2.00 -34.88
CA ALA A 21 -14.40 2.45 -33.52
C ALA A 21 -15.06 3.81 -33.34
N GLU A 22 -15.91 3.92 -32.32
CA GLU A 22 -16.57 5.16 -31.95
C GLU A 22 -15.47 6.18 -31.59
N THR A 23 -15.45 7.32 -32.29
CA THR A 23 -14.52 8.41 -32.00
C THR A 23 -15.14 9.31 -30.95
N ILE A 24 -14.55 9.32 -29.76
CA ILE A 24 -14.93 10.15 -28.62
C ILE A 24 -14.18 11.47 -28.71
N VAL A 25 -14.89 12.59 -28.54
CA VAL A 25 -14.28 13.92 -28.52
C VAL A 25 -13.99 14.31 -27.07
N ALA A 26 -12.71 14.36 -26.70
CA ALA A 26 -12.25 14.82 -25.39
C ALA A 26 -11.91 16.32 -25.44
N GLY A 27 -12.51 17.11 -24.55
CA GLY A 27 -12.16 18.52 -24.38
C GLY A 27 -11.19 18.76 -23.23
N GLY A 28 -10.80 20.03 -23.05
CA GLY A 28 -9.94 20.48 -21.95
C GLY A 28 -9.60 21.96 -22.08
N ASP A 29 -8.95 22.50 -21.05
CA ASP A 29 -8.36 23.85 -21.12
C ASP A 29 -7.07 23.81 -21.96
N TYR A 30 -6.83 24.82 -22.80
CA TYR A 30 -5.60 24.91 -23.58
C TYR A 30 -4.39 25.39 -22.76
N ASP A 31 -4.59 25.95 -21.57
CA ASP A 31 -3.52 26.52 -20.73
C ASP A 31 -3.63 26.11 -19.26
N PHE A 32 -3.68 24.80 -19.00
CA PHE A 32 -3.75 24.22 -17.66
C PHE A 32 -2.60 23.21 -17.37
N PRO A 33 -1.32 23.62 -17.52
CA PRO A 33 -0.18 22.71 -17.35
C PRO A 33 0.03 22.32 -15.87
N PRO A 34 0.43 21.08 -15.55
CA PRO A 34 0.83 20.00 -16.46
C PRO A 34 -0.33 19.05 -16.82
N TYR A 35 -1.58 19.40 -16.53
CA TYR A 35 -2.72 18.51 -16.67
C TYR A 35 -3.18 18.41 -18.13
N GLU A 36 -3.45 19.55 -18.77
CA GLU A 36 -3.78 19.66 -20.18
C GLU A 36 -3.39 21.04 -20.69
N PHE A 37 -2.70 21.08 -21.82
CA PHE A 37 -2.29 22.31 -22.45
C PHE A 37 -1.93 22.06 -23.91
N LEU A 38 -1.86 23.13 -24.70
CA LEU A 38 -1.23 23.10 -26.02
C LEU A 38 0.29 23.31 -25.86
N ASP A 39 1.08 22.39 -26.41
CA ASP A 39 2.53 22.52 -26.42
C ASP A 39 3.02 23.54 -27.47
N GLU A 40 4.34 23.68 -27.62
CA GLU A 40 4.94 24.65 -28.55
C GLU A 40 4.57 24.39 -30.02
N ASP A 41 4.21 23.14 -30.36
CA ASP A 41 3.79 22.74 -31.71
C ASP A 41 2.27 22.92 -31.92
N GLY A 42 1.54 23.32 -30.86
CA GLY A 42 0.09 23.47 -30.87
C GLY A 42 -0.66 22.14 -30.72
N GLU A 43 0.02 21.10 -30.24
CA GLU A 43 -0.56 19.79 -30.00
C GLU A 43 -1.00 19.62 -28.54
N ALA A 44 -2.05 18.82 -28.33
CA ALA A 44 -2.53 18.54 -26.98
C ALA A 44 -1.52 17.67 -26.20
N ALA A 45 -1.09 18.19 -25.05
CA ALA A 45 -0.14 17.55 -24.14
C ALA A 45 -0.60 17.68 -22.68
N GLY A 46 -0.11 16.79 -21.82
CA GLY A 46 -0.38 16.82 -20.39
C GLY A 46 -0.83 15.47 -19.82
N LEU A 47 -0.98 15.43 -18.50
CA LEU A 47 -1.41 14.26 -17.75
C LEU A 47 -2.76 13.73 -18.24
N ASN A 48 -3.78 14.59 -18.36
CA ASN A 48 -5.12 14.20 -18.76
C ASN A 48 -5.14 13.72 -20.21
N ILE A 49 -4.31 14.29 -21.08
CA ILE A 49 -4.18 13.85 -22.46
C ILE A 49 -3.60 12.42 -22.53
N ASP A 50 -2.50 12.17 -21.83
CA ASP A 50 -1.87 10.85 -21.79
C ASP A 50 -2.78 9.82 -21.11
N LEU A 51 -3.49 10.22 -20.04
CA LEU A 51 -4.43 9.38 -19.32
C LEU A 51 -5.61 8.97 -20.22
N ILE A 52 -6.26 9.93 -20.87
CA ILE A 52 -7.39 9.68 -21.76
C ILE A 52 -6.96 8.82 -22.96
N ARG A 53 -5.78 9.06 -23.55
CA ARG A 53 -5.21 8.18 -24.61
C ARG A 53 -5.02 6.75 -24.12
N ALA A 54 -4.48 6.58 -22.92
CA ALA A 54 -4.28 5.26 -22.35
C ALA A 54 -5.60 4.55 -22.03
N ILE A 55 -6.63 5.28 -21.58
CA ILE A 55 -7.98 4.75 -21.36
C ILE A 55 -8.60 4.33 -22.71
N ALA A 56 -8.49 5.16 -23.73
CA ALA A 56 -8.99 4.88 -25.08
C ALA A 56 -8.40 3.58 -25.64
N GLU A 57 -7.10 3.37 -25.45
CA GLU A 57 -6.38 2.16 -25.87
C GLU A 57 -6.91 0.89 -25.19
N VAL A 58 -7.09 0.91 -23.86
CA VAL A 58 -7.55 -0.28 -23.11
C VAL A 58 -9.06 -0.52 -23.23
N SER A 59 -9.84 0.54 -23.47
CA SER A 59 -11.29 0.50 -23.56
C SER A 59 -11.82 0.45 -25.00
N GLY A 60 -10.92 0.40 -26.00
CA GLY A 60 -11.22 0.14 -27.40
C GLY A 60 -12.06 1.24 -28.09
N PHE A 61 -11.76 2.51 -27.85
CA PHE A 61 -12.30 3.64 -28.62
C PHE A 61 -11.18 4.51 -29.17
N ASP A 62 -11.50 5.27 -30.22
CA ASP A 62 -10.62 6.34 -30.72
C ASP A 62 -10.95 7.64 -29.99
N VAL A 63 -9.95 8.50 -29.79
CA VAL A 63 -10.14 9.80 -29.12
C VAL A 63 -9.57 10.95 -29.95
N GLU A 64 -10.36 12.02 -30.10
CA GLU A 64 -9.95 13.30 -30.67
C GLU A 64 -9.90 14.35 -29.56
N PHE A 65 -8.83 15.13 -29.48
CA PHE A 65 -8.69 16.19 -28.46
C PHE A 65 -9.06 17.56 -29.04
N ARG A 66 -9.90 18.31 -28.31
CA ARG A 66 -10.27 19.70 -28.62
C ARG A 66 -10.05 20.58 -27.41
N LEU A 67 -8.85 21.13 -27.29
CA LEU A 67 -8.54 22.08 -26.24
C LEU A 67 -8.95 23.50 -26.68
N GLY A 68 -9.55 24.24 -25.76
CA GLY A 68 -10.05 25.59 -25.96
C GLY A 68 -10.18 26.31 -24.62
N PRO A 69 -10.59 27.58 -24.60
CA PRO A 69 -10.76 28.31 -23.35
C PRO A 69 -11.67 27.52 -22.41
N TRP A 70 -11.36 27.49 -21.11
CA TRP A 70 -12.11 26.70 -20.12
C TRP A 70 -13.64 26.91 -20.22
N GLU A 71 -14.07 28.18 -20.34
CA GLU A 71 -15.47 28.57 -20.53
C GLU A 71 -16.11 27.84 -21.73
N GLU A 72 -15.41 27.77 -22.86
CA GLU A 72 -15.90 27.14 -24.09
C GLU A 72 -15.95 25.62 -23.96
N SER A 73 -14.93 25.00 -23.35
CA SER A 73 -14.87 23.55 -23.10
C SER A 73 -16.00 23.10 -22.18
N ARG A 74 -16.26 23.85 -21.10
CA ARG A 74 -17.40 23.59 -20.20
C ARG A 74 -18.75 23.76 -20.91
N ALA A 75 -18.90 24.82 -21.70
CA ALA A 75 -20.11 25.02 -22.52
C ALA A 75 -20.26 23.96 -23.63
N ALA A 76 -19.16 23.36 -24.09
CA ALA A 76 -19.17 22.30 -25.09
C ALA A 76 -19.66 20.97 -24.50
N ILE A 77 -19.22 20.58 -23.29
CA ILE A 77 -19.68 19.32 -22.69
C ILE A 77 -21.16 19.38 -22.31
N ALA A 78 -21.62 20.50 -21.75
CA ALA A 78 -23.03 20.73 -21.44
C ALA A 78 -23.93 20.71 -22.69
N ALA A 79 -23.38 21.12 -23.85
CA ALA A 79 -24.08 21.09 -25.13
C ALA A 79 -23.93 19.76 -25.89
N GLY A 80 -23.22 18.76 -25.35
CA GLY A 80 -22.91 17.50 -26.03
C GLY A 80 -22.03 17.65 -27.28
N ARG A 81 -21.22 18.72 -27.36
CA ARG A 81 -20.25 18.94 -28.44
C ARG A 81 -18.89 18.28 -28.18
N ILE A 82 -18.61 17.97 -26.91
CA ILE A 82 -17.54 17.09 -26.46
C ILE A 82 -18.17 16.04 -25.52
N ASP A 83 -17.58 14.85 -25.51
CA ASP A 83 -18.11 13.66 -24.84
C ASP A 83 -17.45 13.40 -23.48
N LEU A 84 -16.21 13.91 -23.30
CA LEU A 84 -15.35 13.65 -22.16
C LEU A 84 -14.56 14.92 -21.80
N LEU A 85 -14.46 15.25 -20.51
CA LEU A 85 -13.70 16.41 -20.01
C LEU A 85 -13.14 16.08 -18.62
N ALA A 86 -11.91 16.49 -18.32
CA ALA A 86 -11.39 16.42 -16.96
C ALA A 86 -11.79 17.69 -16.19
N MET A 87 -12.41 17.55 -15.02
CA MET A 87 -12.92 18.68 -14.26
C MET A 87 -13.07 18.39 -12.76
N TYR A 88 -13.21 19.46 -11.97
CA TYR A 88 -13.48 19.38 -10.54
C TYR A 88 -14.87 18.77 -10.26
N VAL A 89 -14.94 17.85 -9.30
CA VAL A 89 -16.19 17.25 -8.85
C VAL A 89 -16.99 18.28 -8.04
N GLY A 90 -18.25 18.45 -8.41
CA GLY A 90 -19.14 19.40 -7.73
C GLY A 90 -19.02 20.83 -8.25
N ASP A 91 -18.66 21.02 -9.52
CA ASP A 91 -18.81 22.30 -10.23
C ASP A 91 -20.27 22.82 -10.11
N PHE A 92 -20.46 24.03 -9.58
CA PHE A 92 -21.72 24.44 -8.94
C PHE A 92 -22.79 24.98 -9.92
N ARG A 93 -22.48 25.12 -11.21
CA ARG A 93 -23.42 25.62 -12.23
C ARG A 93 -24.03 24.53 -13.08
N ASN A 94 -25.01 23.78 -12.55
CA ASN A 94 -26.02 22.97 -13.27
C ASN A 94 -25.53 22.27 -14.57
N THR A 95 -24.26 21.88 -14.61
CA THR A 95 -23.66 21.22 -15.76
C THR A 95 -23.91 19.76 -15.47
N GLU A 96 -25.00 19.26 -16.03
CA GLU A 96 -25.39 17.88 -15.86
C GLU A 96 -24.36 17.03 -16.61
N VAL A 97 -23.46 16.41 -15.86
CA VAL A 97 -22.42 15.48 -16.32
C VAL A 97 -22.34 14.31 -15.35
N ASP A 98 -21.93 13.15 -15.86
CA ASP A 98 -21.68 11.98 -15.04
C ASP A 98 -20.18 11.85 -14.76
N TYR A 99 -19.80 11.87 -13.48
CA TYR A 99 -18.39 11.76 -13.06
C TYR A 99 -17.96 10.31 -12.95
N ALA A 100 -16.82 9.97 -13.56
CA ALA A 100 -16.09 8.76 -13.23
C ALA A 100 -15.48 8.89 -11.82
N THR A 101 -15.08 7.75 -11.25
CA THR A 101 -14.36 7.72 -9.97
C THR A 101 -13.20 8.72 -9.95
N PRO A 102 -13.14 9.65 -8.97
CA PRO A 102 -12.06 10.63 -8.85
C PRO A 102 -10.68 9.98 -8.86
N HIS A 103 -9.72 10.66 -9.48
CA HIS A 103 -8.36 10.13 -9.67
C HIS A 103 -7.26 11.10 -9.26
N LEU A 104 -7.59 12.35 -8.98
CA LEU A 104 -6.70 13.36 -8.42
C LEU A 104 -7.43 14.19 -7.36
N ILE A 105 -6.67 14.80 -6.45
CA ILE A 105 -7.13 15.89 -5.58
C ILE A 105 -6.26 17.09 -5.91
N LEU A 106 -6.90 18.19 -6.29
CA LEU A 106 -6.23 19.42 -6.65
C LEU A 106 -6.47 20.49 -5.59
N TYR A 107 -5.51 21.41 -5.46
CA TYR A 107 -5.53 22.52 -4.52
C TYR A 107 -5.42 23.85 -5.26
N HIS A 108 -5.87 24.93 -4.61
CA HIS A 108 -5.67 26.30 -5.07
C HIS A 108 -4.81 27.07 -4.06
N GLU A 109 -4.05 28.05 -4.50
CA GLU A 109 -3.26 28.91 -3.61
C GLU A 109 -3.53 30.39 -3.92
N ILE A 110 -3.37 31.23 -2.89
CA ILE A 110 -3.35 32.67 -3.07
C ILE A 110 -1.93 33.06 -3.47
N PHE A 111 -1.78 33.68 -4.63
CA PHE A 111 -0.53 34.25 -5.11
C PHE A 111 -0.55 35.77 -4.86
N ILE A 112 0.57 36.30 -4.36
CA ILE A 112 0.80 37.73 -4.10
C ILE A 112 2.20 38.13 -4.60
N ARG A 113 2.48 39.42 -4.69
CA ARG A 113 3.85 39.91 -4.92
C ARG A 113 4.70 39.74 -3.64
N GLN A 114 5.98 39.41 -3.78
CA GLN A 114 6.89 39.09 -2.65
C GLN A 114 7.01 40.16 -1.55
N ASN A 115 6.71 41.43 -1.87
CA ASN A 115 6.83 42.55 -0.92
C ASN A 115 5.49 42.97 -0.30
N GLU A 116 4.43 42.19 -0.50
CA GLU A 116 3.09 42.50 0.01
C GLU A 116 2.76 41.76 1.30
N THR A 117 1.77 42.29 2.01
CA THR A 117 1.29 41.71 3.26
C THR A 117 0.72 40.33 3.00
N ALA A 118 1.22 39.32 3.73
CA ALA A 118 0.72 37.97 3.66
C ALA A 118 -0.78 37.89 3.99
N LEU A 119 -1.52 37.19 3.12
CA LEU A 119 -2.91 36.79 3.25
C LEU A 119 -2.91 35.32 3.69
N ASN A 120 -3.29 35.05 4.93
CA ASN A 120 -3.17 33.72 5.54
C ASN A 120 -4.51 32.96 5.59
N ALA A 121 -5.61 33.66 5.38
CA ALA A 121 -6.96 33.08 5.34
C ALA A 121 -7.76 33.64 4.16
N LEU A 122 -8.76 32.87 3.71
CA LEU A 122 -9.67 33.29 2.65
C LEU A 122 -10.41 34.60 2.99
N ALA A 123 -10.67 34.84 4.27
CA ALA A 123 -11.29 36.09 4.75
C ALA A 123 -10.43 37.33 4.51
N ASP A 124 -9.11 37.18 4.37
CA ASP A 124 -8.17 38.30 4.14
C ASP A 124 -8.31 38.88 2.73
N LEU A 125 -9.01 38.17 1.83
CA LEU A 125 -9.36 38.62 0.48
C LEU A 125 -10.50 39.65 0.45
N ALA A 126 -11.23 39.82 1.57
CA ALA A 126 -12.37 40.74 1.61
C ALA A 126 -11.93 42.19 1.33
N GLY A 127 -12.58 42.83 0.36
CA GLY A 127 -12.32 44.21 -0.07
C GLY A 127 -11.08 44.39 -0.95
N ARG A 128 -10.44 43.31 -1.39
CA ARG A 128 -9.27 43.33 -2.29
C ARG A 128 -9.62 43.00 -3.72
N ASP A 129 -8.79 43.45 -4.65
CA ASP A 129 -8.88 43.07 -6.06
C ASP A 129 -8.20 41.72 -6.28
N VAL A 130 -8.99 40.68 -6.51
CA VAL A 130 -8.53 39.29 -6.62
C VAL A 130 -8.77 38.79 -8.03
N ILE A 131 -7.69 38.43 -8.72
CA ILE A 131 -7.75 37.90 -10.08
C ILE A 131 -8.06 36.40 -10.04
N VAL A 132 -9.02 35.97 -10.85
CA VAL A 132 -9.43 34.57 -11.01
C VAL A 132 -9.64 34.28 -12.50
N GLN A 133 -9.43 33.03 -12.91
CA GLN A 133 -9.84 32.61 -14.24
C GLN A 133 -11.38 32.67 -14.34
N ARG A 134 -11.88 33.21 -15.45
CA ARG A 134 -13.30 33.31 -15.74
C ARG A 134 -13.91 31.92 -15.70
N ASP A 135 -15.07 31.82 -15.04
CA ASP A 135 -15.83 30.58 -14.99
C ASP A 135 -15.09 29.38 -14.36
N ALA A 136 -13.97 29.63 -13.67
CA ALA A 136 -13.29 28.62 -12.88
C ALA A 136 -14.06 28.33 -11.58
N TRP A 137 -13.95 27.07 -11.15
CA TRP A 137 -14.54 26.57 -9.90
C TRP A 137 -14.26 27.48 -8.69
N VAL A 138 -13.06 28.06 -8.64
CA VAL A 138 -12.61 28.87 -7.51
C VAL A 138 -13.34 30.21 -7.38
N ALA A 139 -13.73 30.83 -8.50
CA ALA A 139 -14.48 32.08 -8.49
C ALA A 139 -15.86 31.87 -7.84
N GLU A 140 -16.51 30.74 -8.18
CA GLU A 140 -17.80 30.36 -7.61
C GLU A 140 -17.69 30.00 -6.14
N LYS A 141 -16.60 29.31 -5.78
CA LYS A 141 -16.32 28.94 -4.40
C LYS A 141 -16.21 30.15 -3.49
N LEU A 142 -15.53 31.22 -3.93
CA LEU A 142 -15.44 32.48 -3.19
C LEU A 142 -16.82 33.13 -2.97
N VAL A 143 -17.67 33.13 -4.00
CA VAL A 143 -19.03 33.65 -3.92
C VAL A 143 -19.89 32.82 -2.96
N ALA A 144 -19.81 31.49 -3.04
CA ALA A 144 -20.56 30.58 -2.19
C ALA A 144 -20.16 30.68 -0.71
N GLU A 145 -18.89 30.96 -0.42
CA GLU A 145 -18.40 31.21 0.95
C GLU A 145 -18.65 32.64 1.45
N GLY A 146 -19.27 33.50 0.62
CA GLY A 146 -19.64 34.86 0.99
C GLY A 146 -18.44 35.80 1.15
N ILE A 147 -17.32 35.51 0.46
CA ILE A 147 -16.12 36.32 0.51
C ILE A 147 -16.33 37.59 -0.32
N ALA A 148 -16.34 38.74 0.36
CA ALA A 148 -16.58 40.05 -0.26
C ALA A 148 -15.33 40.61 -0.97
N ALA A 149 -14.67 39.82 -1.82
CA ALA A 149 -13.56 40.26 -2.68
C ALA A 149 -14.10 40.90 -3.97
N ASN A 150 -13.33 41.81 -4.58
CA ASN A 150 -13.61 42.31 -5.92
C ASN A 150 -12.94 41.38 -6.95
N LEU A 151 -13.73 40.53 -7.60
CA LEU A 151 -13.21 39.52 -8.51
C LEU A 151 -12.91 40.11 -9.90
N ILE A 152 -11.69 39.91 -10.37
CA ILE A 152 -11.23 40.31 -11.70
C ILE A 152 -11.08 39.04 -12.54
N GLU A 153 -11.96 38.86 -13.52
CA GLU A 153 -11.99 37.66 -14.35
C GLU A 153 -11.09 37.78 -15.59
N VAL A 154 -10.21 36.80 -15.77
CA VAL A 154 -9.30 36.70 -16.92
C VAL A 154 -9.50 35.38 -17.67
N GLU A 155 -8.93 35.22 -18.86
CA GLU A 155 -9.14 34.00 -19.67
C GLU A 155 -8.38 32.78 -19.14
N THR A 156 -7.13 32.96 -18.70
CA THR A 156 -6.30 31.86 -18.17
C THR A 156 -5.65 32.20 -16.84
N GLU A 157 -5.29 31.17 -16.06
CA GLU A 157 -4.52 31.34 -14.83
C GLU A 157 -3.14 31.99 -15.09
N ARG A 158 -2.58 31.81 -16.29
CA ARG A 158 -1.35 32.46 -16.73
C ARG A 158 -1.52 33.97 -16.86
N ASP A 159 -2.61 34.42 -17.46
CA ASP A 159 -2.92 35.85 -17.54
C ASP A 159 -3.14 36.44 -16.15
N ALA A 160 -3.73 35.67 -15.22
CA ALA A 160 -3.89 36.10 -13.83
C ALA A 160 -2.53 36.38 -13.17
N LEU A 161 -1.57 35.45 -13.31
CA LEU A 161 -0.24 35.63 -12.74
C LEU A 161 0.56 36.74 -13.43
N ARG A 162 0.42 36.93 -14.75
CA ARG A 162 1.08 38.05 -15.46
C ARG A 162 0.59 39.42 -14.99
N LEU A 163 -0.73 39.60 -14.85
CA LEU A 163 -1.31 40.84 -14.35
C LEU A 163 -0.96 41.09 -12.88
N LEU A 164 -0.91 40.03 -12.06
CA LEU A 164 -0.41 40.13 -10.69
C LEU A 164 1.06 40.57 -10.65
N ALA A 165 1.91 40.02 -11.52
CA ALA A 165 3.33 40.38 -11.62
C ALA A 165 3.51 41.85 -12.06
N ALA A 166 2.61 42.36 -12.92
CA ALA A 166 2.63 43.73 -13.42
C ALA A 166 2.29 44.79 -12.35
N GLY A 167 1.75 44.37 -11.20
CA GLY A 167 1.42 45.28 -10.10
C GLY A 167 0.00 45.84 -10.15
N GLU A 168 -0.89 45.27 -10.97
CA GLU A 168 -2.22 45.85 -11.25
C GLU A 168 -3.30 45.50 -10.22
N TYR A 169 -3.14 44.39 -9.49
CA TYR A 169 -4.14 43.84 -8.55
C TYR A 169 -3.51 43.27 -7.27
N ASP A 170 -4.28 42.98 -6.23
CA ASP A 170 -3.75 42.61 -4.91
C ASP A 170 -3.33 41.13 -4.81
N ALA A 171 -4.10 40.23 -5.41
CA ALA A 171 -3.84 38.79 -5.34
C ALA A 171 -4.39 38.06 -6.58
N ALA A 172 -3.87 36.86 -6.84
CA ALA A 172 -4.46 35.92 -7.79
C ALA A 172 -4.77 34.60 -7.06
N LEU A 173 -5.92 33.99 -7.35
CA LEU A 173 -6.28 32.69 -6.79
C LEU A 173 -6.29 31.65 -7.91
N VAL A 174 -5.34 30.73 -7.85
CA VAL A 174 -4.90 29.89 -8.97
C VAL A 174 -4.63 28.47 -8.48
N SER A 175 -4.81 27.47 -9.33
CA SER A 175 -4.50 26.08 -9.04
C SER A 175 -3.02 25.92 -8.67
N GLU A 176 -2.71 25.22 -7.58
CA GLU A 176 -1.39 25.27 -6.96
C GLU A 176 -0.26 24.86 -7.93
N ILE A 177 -0.36 23.65 -8.48
CA ILE A 177 0.68 23.09 -9.35
C ILE A 177 0.78 23.88 -10.65
N VAL A 178 -0.37 24.33 -11.17
CA VAL A 178 -0.45 25.13 -12.40
C VAL A 178 0.23 26.47 -12.21
N GLY A 179 -0.10 27.18 -11.13
CA GLY A 179 0.52 28.45 -10.79
C GLY A 179 2.03 28.33 -10.62
N ARG A 180 2.50 27.35 -9.85
CA ARG A 180 3.95 27.09 -9.71
C ARG A 180 4.63 26.79 -11.05
N ARG A 181 3.97 26.02 -11.94
CA ARG A 181 4.51 25.68 -13.26
C ARG A 181 4.60 26.91 -14.16
N ILE A 182 3.58 27.77 -14.13
CA ILE A 182 3.56 29.03 -14.86
C ILE A 182 4.68 29.95 -14.37
N LEU A 183 4.79 30.16 -13.05
CA LEU A 183 5.85 30.99 -12.46
C LEU A 183 7.25 30.55 -12.92
N ALA A 184 7.51 29.23 -12.88
CA ALA A 184 8.78 28.66 -13.33
C ALA A 184 9.00 28.80 -14.84
N SER A 185 7.95 28.60 -15.66
CA SER A 185 8.06 28.68 -17.13
C SER A 185 8.26 30.11 -17.64
N GLU A 186 7.71 31.11 -16.94
CA GLU A 186 7.74 32.51 -17.36
C GLU A 186 8.78 33.36 -16.62
N GLY A 187 9.44 32.80 -15.60
CA GLY A 187 10.41 33.52 -14.79
C GLY A 187 9.78 34.66 -13.96
N LEU A 188 8.57 34.44 -13.44
CA LEU A 188 7.85 35.41 -12.61
C LEU A 188 8.34 35.38 -11.16
N ASP A 189 9.62 35.69 -10.96
CA ASP A 189 10.31 35.59 -9.68
C ASP A 189 9.81 36.58 -8.62
N ASN A 190 9.01 37.58 -9.01
CA ASN A 190 8.45 38.59 -8.11
C ASN A 190 7.13 38.18 -7.45
N ILE A 191 6.59 37.01 -7.79
CA ILE A 191 5.38 36.43 -7.20
C ILE A 191 5.76 35.33 -6.20
N THR A 192 5.00 35.24 -5.12
CA THR A 192 5.06 34.16 -4.14
C THR A 192 3.67 33.70 -3.76
N THR A 193 3.56 32.52 -3.16
CA THR A 193 2.31 32.04 -2.60
C THR A 193 2.16 32.56 -1.17
N SER A 194 0.91 32.71 -0.74
CA SER A 194 0.51 33.28 0.55
C SER A 194 -0.52 32.40 1.23
N GLY A 195 -0.27 32.05 2.49
CA GLY A 195 -1.12 31.14 3.24
C GLY A 195 -0.95 29.67 2.85
N ALA A 196 -1.84 28.82 3.38
CA ALA A 196 -1.87 27.39 3.08
C ALA A 196 -2.69 27.11 1.79
N PRO A 197 -2.44 25.99 1.10
CA PRO A 197 -3.29 25.50 0.03
C PRO A 197 -4.74 25.44 0.48
N LEU A 198 -5.61 26.00 -0.37
CA LEU A 198 -7.03 26.11 -0.18
C LEU A 198 -7.71 25.03 -1.01
N PHE A 199 -8.86 24.59 -0.51
CA PHE A 199 -9.80 23.74 -1.23
C PHE A 199 -9.18 22.44 -1.78
N PRO A 200 -9.16 21.34 -0.99
CA PRO A 200 -8.98 20.02 -1.59
C PRO A 200 -10.21 19.72 -2.44
N VAL A 201 -10.06 19.69 -3.76
CA VAL A 201 -11.17 19.40 -4.67
C VAL A 201 -10.87 18.12 -5.41
N GLU A 202 -11.78 17.15 -5.30
CA GLU A 202 -11.75 15.94 -6.11
C GLU A 202 -11.78 16.32 -7.58
N TYR A 203 -10.94 15.67 -8.38
CA TYR A 203 -10.81 15.93 -9.79
C TYR A 203 -10.96 14.61 -10.56
N ALA A 204 -11.83 14.63 -11.56
CA ALA A 204 -12.36 13.44 -12.19
C ALA A 204 -12.54 13.65 -13.70
N LEU A 205 -12.60 12.54 -14.43
CA LEU A 205 -13.08 12.55 -15.80
C LEU A 205 -14.61 12.58 -15.75
N ALA A 206 -15.22 13.52 -16.44
CA ALA A 206 -16.66 13.68 -16.57
C ALA A 206 -17.08 13.37 -18.01
N VAL A 207 -18.20 12.66 -18.15
CA VAL A 207 -18.82 12.41 -19.45
C VAL A 207 -20.14 13.17 -19.56
N THR A 208 -20.60 13.43 -20.79
CA THR A 208 -21.93 14.00 -21.03
C THR A 208 -23.00 13.20 -20.29
N GLU A 209 -23.91 13.88 -19.59
CA GLU A 209 -24.96 13.23 -18.79
C GLU A 209 -25.74 12.19 -19.61
N GLY A 210 -26.03 11.07 -18.96
CA GLY A 210 -26.84 9.99 -19.54
C GLY A 210 -26.03 9.05 -20.44
N ASN A 211 -24.75 9.36 -20.72
CA ASN A 211 -23.85 8.47 -21.45
C ASN A 211 -23.20 7.43 -20.52
N GLN A 212 -24.04 6.61 -19.89
CA GLN A 212 -23.63 5.56 -18.95
C GLN A 212 -22.73 4.49 -19.62
N ALA A 213 -22.85 4.32 -20.94
CA ALA A 213 -22.01 3.40 -21.70
C ALA A 213 -20.55 3.92 -21.77
N LEU A 214 -20.36 5.21 -22.09
CA LEU A 214 -19.02 5.81 -22.10
C LEU A 214 -18.46 5.88 -20.68
N LEU A 215 -19.27 6.26 -19.69
CA LEU A 215 -18.87 6.29 -18.28
C LEU A 215 -18.28 4.94 -17.83
N ALA A 216 -19.01 3.85 -18.04
CA ALA A 216 -18.58 2.52 -17.65
C ALA A 216 -17.27 2.10 -18.36
N ARG A 217 -17.06 2.51 -19.61
CA ARG A 217 -15.82 2.26 -20.37
C ARG A 217 -14.65 3.07 -19.83
N VAL A 218 -14.87 4.33 -19.45
CA VAL A 218 -13.86 5.19 -18.83
C VAL A 218 -13.47 4.64 -17.46
N GLU A 219 -14.44 4.24 -16.63
CA GLU A 219 -14.18 3.66 -15.31
C GLU A 219 -13.45 2.33 -15.39
N ALA A 220 -13.86 1.43 -16.27
CA ALA A 220 -13.17 0.15 -16.49
C ALA A 220 -11.73 0.36 -16.97
N GLY A 221 -11.52 1.28 -17.92
CA GLY A 221 -10.19 1.60 -18.42
C GLY A 221 -9.30 2.21 -17.34
N LEU A 222 -9.83 3.16 -16.56
CA LEU A 222 -9.11 3.76 -15.45
C LEU A 222 -8.74 2.71 -14.38
N ALA A 223 -9.64 1.80 -14.03
CA ALA A 223 -9.37 0.71 -13.10
C ALA A 223 -8.27 -0.24 -13.62
N GLN A 224 -8.28 -0.56 -14.92
CA GLN A 224 -7.25 -1.37 -15.56
C GLN A 224 -5.88 -0.68 -15.60
N LEU A 225 -5.84 0.64 -15.87
CA LEU A 225 -4.58 1.39 -15.82
C LEU A 225 -4.01 1.46 -14.41
N LYS A 226 -4.88 1.57 -13.39
CA LYS A 226 -4.46 1.52 -11.98
C LYS A 226 -3.90 0.15 -11.61
N SER A 227 -4.57 -0.95 -11.98
CA SER A 227 -4.11 -2.31 -11.65
C SER A 227 -2.80 -2.72 -12.33
N THR A 228 -2.53 -2.17 -13.53
CA THR A 228 -1.29 -2.44 -14.29
C THR A 228 -0.12 -1.53 -13.90
N GLY A 229 -0.33 -0.53 -13.03
CA GLY A 229 0.67 0.49 -12.69
C GLY A 229 0.93 1.52 -13.80
N ARG A 230 0.26 1.41 -14.96
CA ARG A 230 0.40 2.36 -16.08
C ARG A 230 -0.14 3.74 -15.71
N PHE A 231 -1.16 3.82 -14.85
CA PHE A 231 -1.63 5.07 -14.26
C PHE A 231 -0.50 5.78 -13.49
N ASN A 232 0.21 5.07 -12.61
CA ASN A 232 1.31 5.64 -11.83
C ASN A 232 2.46 6.11 -12.74
N ALA A 233 2.78 5.37 -13.81
CA ALA A 233 3.81 5.80 -14.76
C ALA A 233 3.45 7.11 -15.49
N ILE A 234 2.19 7.29 -15.88
CA ILE A 234 1.71 8.54 -16.49
C ILE A 234 1.73 9.66 -15.45
N HIS A 235 1.25 9.39 -14.25
CA HIS A 235 1.26 10.33 -13.13
C HIS A 235 2.69 10.83 -12.83
N ASP A 236 3.63 9.91 -12.61
CA ASP A 236 5.03 10.23 -12.26
C ASP A 236 5.76 10.98 -13.38
N ARG A 237 5.40 10.74 -14.64
CA ARG A 237 5.96 11.47 -15.78
C ARG A 237 5.67 12.97 -15.70
N TRP A 238 4.45 13.33 -15.30
CA TRP A 238 3.96 14.71 -15.33
C TRP A 238 4.06 15.41 -13.97
N LEU A 239 3.90 14.67 -12.87
CA LEU A 239 3.85 15.18 -11.50
C LEU A 239 4.99 14.67 -10.61
N GLY A 240 5.81 13.73 -11.08
CA GLY A 240 6.94 13.18 -10.32
C GLY A 240 8.12 14.16 -10.20
N LEU A 241 8.92 13.99 -9.14
CA LEU A 241 10.09 14.84 -8.89
C LEU A 241 11.18 14.66 -9.98
N PRO A 242 11.90 15.73 -10.39
CA PRO A 242 12.96 15.62 -11.39
C PRO A 242 14.10 14.71 -10.90
N ARG A 243 14.35 13.60 -11.60
CA ARG A 243 15.51 12.73 -11.35
C ARG A 243 16.81 13.40 -11.83
N GLU A 244 17.66 13.86 -10.91
CA GLU A 244 19.03 14.25 -11.27
C GLU A 244 19.82 13.02 -11.79
N ARG A 245 20.44 13.13 -12.97
CA ARG A 245 21.32 12.07 -13.49
C ARG A 245 22.69 12.15 -12.79
N PRO A 246 23.19 11.07 -12.17
CA PRO A 246 24.49 11.11 -11.49
C PRO A 246 25.64 11.35 -12.47
N LYS A 247 26.62 12.17 -12.07
CA LYS A 247 27.81 12.52 -12.85
C LYS A 247 28.83 11.36 -12.85
N VAL A 248 28.62 10.36 -13.70
CA VAL A 248 29.38 9.09 -13.81
C VAL A 248 30.89 9.25 -14.10
N GLY A 249 31.37 10.42 -14.51
CA GLY A 249 32.76 10.61 -14.99
C GLY A 249 33.86 10.49 -13.93
N LEU A 250 33.59 10.81 -12.66
CA LEU A 250 34.61 10.80 -11.60
C LEU A 250 34.84 9.40 -10.99
N PHE A 251 33.80 8.58 -11.01
CA PHE A 251 33.78 7.25 -10.39
C PHE A 251 34.65 6.24 -11.16
N LEU A 252 34.65 6.33 -12.50
CA LEU A 252 35.40 5.42 -13.38
C LEU A 252 36.93 5.55 -13.21
N HIS A 253 37.42 6.73 -12.82
CA HIS A 253 38.84 6.99 -12.60
C HIS A 253 39.37 6.25 -11.35
N TRP A 254 38.62 6.29 -10.24
CA TRP A 254 39.00 5.59 -9.01
C TRP A 254 38.90 4.07 -9.14
N LEU A 255 37.95 3.59 -9.94
CA LEU A 255 37.76 2.16 -10.19
C LEU A 255 38.97 1.52 -10.89
N LEU A 256 39.64 2.25 -11.79
CA LEU A 256 40.85 1.79 -12.48
C LEU A 256 42.10 1.76 -11.58
N VAL A 257 42.12 2.56 -10.52
CA VAL A 257 43.29 2.67 -9.62
C VAL A 257 43.21 1.71 -8.45
N ILE A 258 42.01 1.50 -7.88
CA ILE A 258 41.83 0.76 -6.62
C ILE A 258 41.66 -0.75 -6.85
N MET A 259 40.97 -1.16 -7.93
CA MET A 259 40.68 -2.57 -8.23
C MET A 259 41.93 -3.47 -8.34
N PRO A 260 43.03 -3.06 -8.99
CA PRO A 260 44.23 -3.91 -9.09
C PRO A 260 44.88 -4.17 -7.72
N ALA A 261 44.85 -3.20 -6.82
CA ALA A 261 45.42 -3.32 -5.48
C ALA A 261 44.60 -4.28 -4.59
N LEU A 262 43.26 -4.21 -4.69
CA LEU A 262 42.36 -5.13 -3.99
C LEU A 262 42.47 -6.57 -4.49
N LEU A 263 42.60 -6.76 -5.81
CA LEU A 263 42.82 -8.10 -6.40
C LEU A 263 44.15 -8.72 -5.95
N ALA A 264 45.22 -7.92 -5.86
CA ALA A 264 46.51 -8.40 -5.36
C ALA A 264 46.45 -8.79 -3.87
N ALA A 265 45.75 -8.00 -3.04
CA ALA A 265 45.55 -8.31 -1.63
C ALA A 265 44.71 -9.58 -1.43
N ALA A 266 43.64 -9.77 -2.20
CA ALA A 266 42.80 -10.97 -2.16
C ALA A 266 43.58 -12.23 -2.57
N LEU A 267 44.45 -12.12 -3.58
CA LEU A 267 45.29 -13.24 -4.02
C LEU A 267 46.29 -13.66 -2.92
N LEU A 268 46.91 -12.68 -2.24
CA LEU A 268 47.80 -12.94 -1.11
C LEU A 268 47.05 -13.58 0.06
N MET A 269 45.80 -13.16 0.31
CA MET A 269 44.95 -13.72 1.36
C MET A 269 44.52 -15.16 1.05
N LEU A 270 44.27 -15.50 -0.22
CA LEU A 270 43.96 -16.86 -0.67
C LEU A 270 45.17 -17.80 -0.53
N ILE A 271 46.37 -17.34 -0.89
CA ILE A 271 47.61 -18.09 -0.70
C ILE A 271 47.85 -18.35 0.80
N TRP A 272 47.59 -17.35 1.65
CA TRP A 272 47.67 -17.50 3.09
C TRP A 272 46.62 -18.48 3.66
N ARG A 273 45.39 -18.43 3.15
CA ARG A 273 44.29 -19.32 3.56
C ARG A 273 44.55 -20.78 3.18
N GLN A 274 45.08 -21.04 1.98
CA GLN A 274 45.45 -22.40 1.55
C GLN A 274 46.53 -23.03 2.43
N SER A 275 47.49 -22.23 2.91
CA SER A 275 48.57 -22.71 3.79
C SER A 275 48.09 -23.15 5.18
N ARG A 276 46.89 -22.72 5.60
CA ARG A 276 46.35 -22.95 6.96
C ARG A 276 45.35 -24.10 7.04
N GLN A 277 44.85 -24.61 5.91
CA GLN A 277 43.70 -25.52 5.86
C GLN A 277 44.09 -27.01 5.77
N GLY A 278 45.19 -27.41 6.43
CA GLY A 278 45.65 -28.80 6.48
C GLY A 278 44.99 -29.68 7.55
N ARG A 279 44.15 -29.14 8.44
CA ARG A 279 43.52 -29.93 9.54
C ARG A 279 42.18 -29.32 9.98
N ARG A 280 41.08 -29.93 9.50
CA ARG A 280 39.71 -29.99 10.06
C ARG A 280 38.66 -29.82 8.95
N SER A 281 38.21 -30.93 8.39
CA SER A 281 36.91 -31.03 7.71
C SER A 281 36.31 -32.34 8.18
N GLY A 282 35.20 -32.25 8.92
CA GLY A 282 34.54 -33.41 9.51
C GLY A 282 33.17 -33.16 10.13
N ASP A 283 32.81 -31.92 10.52
CA ASP A 283 31.62 -31.70 11.37
C ASP A 283 30.56 -30.71 10.84
N ALA A 284 30.69 -30.20 9.61
CA ALA A 284 29.75 -29.19 9.08
C ALA A 284 28.58 -29.76 8.26
N GLY A 285 28.52 -31.09 8.05
CA GLY A 285 27.50 -31.71 7.20
C GLY A 285 26.18 -32.06 7.90
N ASP A 286 26.22 -32.36 9.21
CA ASP A 286 25.04 -32.86 9.93
C ASP A 286 24.11 -31.74 10.43
N PHE A 287 24.61 -30.54 10.71
CA PHE A 287 23.80 -29.43 11.21
C PHE A 287 22.85 -28.81 10.17
N GLU A 288 23.22 -28.84 8.89
CA GLU A 288 22.43 -28.21 7.82
C GLU A 288 21.27 -29.10 7.33
N ALA A 289 21.36 -30.41 7.57
CA ALA A 289 20.32 -31.39 7.23
C ALA A 289 19.12 -31.35 8.21
N ASP A 290 19.35 -31.04 9.48
CA ASP A 290 18.30 -31.01 10.52
C ASP A 290 17.36 -29.79 10.38
N PHE A 291 17.82 -28.68 9.80
CA PHE A 291 17.01 -27.46 9.67
C PHE A 291 16.03 -27.47 8.48
N ARG A 292 16.10 -28.49 7.62
CA ARG A 292 15.29 -28.64 6.40
C ARG A 292 14.15 -29.64 6.54
N ARG A 293 13.98 -30.23 7.73
CA ARG A 293 12.96 -31.25 8.02
C ARG A 293 12.05 -30.84 9.16
N ASP A 294 10.79 -31.27 9.09
CA ASP A 294 9.84 -31.20 10.18
C ASP A 294 10.21 -32.23 11.26
N GLN A 295 10.38 -31.76 12.50
CA GLN A 295 10.87 -32.60 13.60
C GLN A 295 9.90 -33.70 14.02
N LEU A 296 8.59 -33.54 13.74
CA LEU A 296 7.57 -34.51 14.14
C LEU A 296 7.44 -35.67 13.14
N THR A 297 7.39 -35.34 11.85
CA THR A 297 7.11 -36.30 10.76
C THR A 297 8.36 -36.76 10.03
N GLY A 298 9.46 -36.00 10.12
CA GLY A 298 10.68 -36.21 9.33
C GLY A 298 10.53 -35.82 7.85
N LEU A 299 9.39 -35.27 7.43
CA LEU A 299 9.19 -34.74 6.09
C LEU A 299 10.07 -33.50 5.84
N PRO A 300 10.38 -33.16 4.58
CA PRO A 300 10.76 -31.81 4.20
C PRO A 300 9.88 -30.75 4.88
N ASN A 301 10.48 -29.64 5.32
CA ASN A 301 9.74 -28.48 5.78
C ASN A 301 9.44 -27.53 4.60
N ARG A 302 8.78 -26.40 4.90
CA ARG A 302 8.43 -25.39 3.90
C ARG A 302 9.65 -24.91 3.08
N VAL A 303 10.78 -24.66 3.74
CA VAL A 303 12.00 -24.15 3.10
C VAL A 303 12.52 -25.14 2.04
N GLU A 304 12.56 -26.43 2.37
CA GLU A 304 13.03 -27.46 1.43
C GLU A 304 12.05 -27.63 0.23
N LEU A 305 10.75 -27.44 0.44
CA LEU A 305 9.79 -27.46 -0.66
C LEU A 305 9.96 -26.25 -1.58
N GLU A 306 10.12 -25.05 -1.02
CA GLU A 306 10.36 -23.83 -1.81
C GLU A 306 11.62 -23.98 -2.68
N GLN A 307 12.71 -24.56 -2.13
CA GLN A 307 13.91 -24.88 -2.90
C GLN A 307 13.65 -25.92 -4.00
N ALA A 308 12.79 -26.92 -3.75
CA ALA A 308 12.41 -27.89 -4.77
C ALA A 308 11.61 -27.24 -5.91
N ILE A 309 10.74 -26.28 -5.60
CA ILE A 309 9.99 -25.48 -6.59
C ILE A 309 10.95 -24.61 -7.40
N GLU A 310 11.90 -23.94 -6.74
CA GLU A 310 12.92 -23.11 -7.39
C GLU A 310 13.78 -23.93 -8.36
N ALA A 311 14.26 -25.11 -7.93
CA ALA A 311 15.00 -26.03 -8.77
C ALA A 311 14.17 -26.52 -9.98
N CYS A 312 12.85 -26.65 -9.82
CA CYS A 312 11.94 -26.98 -10.91
C CYS A 312 11.82 -25.85 -11.94
N LEU A 313 11.73 -24.59 -11.48
CA LEU A 313 11.68 -23.39 -12.33
C LEU A 313 13.00 -23.13 -13.06
N ALA A 314 14.14 -23.42 -12.43
CA ALA A 314 15.47 -23.24 -13.01
C ALA A 314 15.86 -24.29 -14.07
N SER A 315 15.10 -25.38 -14.21
CA SER A 315 15.43 -26.49 -15.12
C SER A 315 15.06 -26.19 -16.58
N ALA A 316 16.07 -26.04 -17.47
CA ALA A 316 15.94 -25.68 -18.89
C ALA A 316 15.49 -26.82 -19.84
N ASP A 317 14.85 -27.88 -19.32
CA ASP A 317 14.43 -29.04 -20.12
C ASP A 317 13.13 -28.73 -20.89
N GLY A 318 13.27 -28.23 -22.12
CA GLY A 318 12.20 -27.78 -23.01
C GLY A 318 11.21 -28.84 -23.51
N GLY A 319 10.33 -29.32 -22.64
CA GLY A 319 9.07 -29.98 -23.01
C GLY A 319 7.92 -29.55 -22.09
N PRO A 320 6.64 -29.70 -22.48
CA PRO A 320 5.51 -29.33 -21.65
C PRO A 320 5.48 -30.23 -20.42
N ARG A 321 6.00 -29.73 -19.29
CA ARG A 321 6.06 -30.43 -18.01
C ARG A 321 5.24 -29.64 -16.99
N THR A 322 3.95 -29.47 -17.27
CA THR A 322 2.98 -28.93 -16.30
C THR A 322 3.11 -29.72 -15.01
N ARG A 323 3.53 -29.04 -13.94
CA ARG A 323 3.56 -29.55 -12.58
C ARG A 323 2.38 -28.95 -11.82
N ALA A 324 2.14 -29.43 -10.61
CA ALA A 324 1.19 -28.79 -9.72
C ALA A 324 1.68 -28.85 -8.29
N LEU A 325 1.31 -27.81 -7.55
CA LEU A 325 1.46 -27.73 -6.11
C LEU A 325 0.09 -27.99 -5.48
N LEU A 326 0.05 -28.95 -4.57
CA LEU A 326 -1.13 -29.24 -3.76
C LEU A 326 -0.89 -28.69 -2.35
N HIS A 327 -1.81 -27.86 -1.88
CA HIS A 327 -1.92 -27.48 -0.47
C HIS A 327 -2.99 -28.36 0.16
N ILE A 328 -2.65 -29.09 1.21
CA ILE A 328 -3.50 -30.11 1.83
C ILE A 328 -3.72 -29.75 3.30
N ASP A 329 -4.97 -29.59 3.71
CA ASP A 329 -5.35 -29.33 5.10
C ASP A 329 -6.27 -30.44 5.62
N LEU A 330 -5.95 -30.96 6.81
CA LEU A 330 -6.77 -31.97 7.46
C LEU A 330 -8.02 -31.37 8.08
N ASP A 331 -9.18 -31.80 7.59
CA ASP A 331 -10.45 -31.30 8.05
C ASP A 331 -10.68 -31.66 9.53
N GLN A 332 -11.06 -30.66 10.32
CA GLN A 332 -11.48 -30.83 11.71
C GLN A 332 -10.40 -31.44 12.63
N PHE A 333 -9.12 -31.37 12.27
CA PHE A 333 -8.03 -31.87 13.11
C PHE A 333 -8.03 -31.24 14.52
N LYS A 334 -8.43 -29.97 14.64
CA LYS A 334 -8.61 -29.29 15.94
C LYS A 334 -9.61 -30.00 16.87
N LEU A 335 -10.66 -30.64 16.35
CA LEU A 335 -11.60 -31.41 17.17
C LEU A 335 -10.95 -32.69 17.72
N VAL A 336 -10.02 -33.29 16.96
CA VAL A 336 -9.21 -34.42 17.46
C VAL A 336 -8.32 -33.96 18.61
N ASN A 337 -7.65 -32.81 18.47
CA ASN A 337 -6.82 -32.22 19.54
C ASN A 337 -7.60 -31.69 20.75
N GLN A 338 -8.89 -31.38 20.60
CA GLN A 338 -9.73 -30.87 21.70
C GLN A 338 -10.48 -31.99 22.43
N SER A 339 -10.79 -33.09 21.74
CA SER A 339 -11.42 -34.27 22.33
C SER A 339 -10.41 -35.23 22.98
N ARG A 340 -9.12 -35.10 22.64
CA ARG A 340 -8.01 -35.93 23.14
C ARG A 340 -6.80 -35.08 23.52
N ASP A 341 -5.76 -35.71 24.07
CA ASP A 341 -4.52 -35.02 24.39
C ASP A 341 -3.68 -34.71 23.13
N TYR A 342 -2.74 -33.78 23.26
CA TYR A 342 -1.84 -33.38 22.16
C TYR A 342 -0.99 -34.55 21.61
N HIS A 343 -0.74 -35.57 22.43
CA HIS A 343 0.03 -36.75 22.02
C HIS A 343 -0.71 -37.56 20.94
N SER A 344 -2.03 -37.68 21.08
CA SER A 344 -2.90 -38.32 20.09
C SER A 344 -2.88 -37.59 18.74
N GLY A 345 -2.92 -36.25 18.75
CA GLY A 345 -2.84 -35.44 17.54
C GLY A 345 -1.53 -35.65 16.77
N ASP A 346 -0.41 -35.67 17.49
CA ASP A 346 0.92 -35.87 16.92
C ASP A 346 1.08 -37.24 16.25
N GLU A 347 0.55 -38.30 16.86
CA GLU A 347 0.62 -39.64 16.29
C GLU A 347 -0.27 -39.77 15.04
N LEU A 348 -1.45 -39.15 15.04
CA LEU A 348 -2.30 -39.06 13.86
C LEU A 348 -1.58 -38.38 12.70
N ILE A 349 -0.92 -37.25 12.95
CA ILE A 349 -0.14 -36.53 11.93
C ILE A 349 0.97 -37.40 11.35
N LYS A 350 1.70 -38.16 12.17
CA LYS A 350 2.73 -39.10 11.68
C LYS A 350 2.14 -40.19 10.79
N GLN A 351 0.98 -40.73 11.16
CA GLN A 351 0.31 -41.76 10.36
C GLN A 351 -0.18 -41.20 9.03
N VAL A 352 -0.79 -40.02 9.03
CA VAL A 352 -1.23 -39.30 7.83
C VAL A 352 -0.04 -39.02 6.92
N ALA A 353 1.07 -38.49 7.45
CA ALA A 353 2.29 -38.25 6.70
C ALA A 353 2.80 -39.53 6.02
N ARG A 354 2.89 -40.65 6.77
CA ARG A 354 3.30 -41.96 6.22
C ARG A 354 2.31 -42.51 5.18
N ARG A 355 1.01 -42.18 5.28
CA ARG A 355 0.00 -42.58 4.31
C ARG A 355 0.16 -41.81 3.01
N MET A 356 0.30 -40.48 3.09
CA MET A 356 0.55 -39.61 1.95
C MET A 356 1.88 -39.97 1.25
N GLN A 357 2.96 -40.21 1.99
CA GLN A 357 4.25 -40.64 1.43
C GLN A 357 4.14 -41.92 0.59
N ARG A 358 3.29 -42.88 1.00
CA ARG A 358 3.08 -44.14 0.25
C ARG A 358 2.35 -43.93 -1.08
N GLN A 359 1.59 -42.85 -1.21
CA GLN A 359 0.90 -42.46 -2.46
C GLN A 359 1.75 -41.55 -3.35
N CYS A 360 2.84 -40.98 -2.83
CA CYS A 360 3.76 -40.14 -3.57
C CYS A 360 4.66 -40.97 -4.50
N HIS A 361 4.93 -40.47 -5.71
CA HIS A 361 5.99 -41.01 -6.56
C HIS A 361 7.38 -40.66 -6.01
N ALA A 362 8.40 -41.40 -6.44
CA ALA A 362 9.79 -41.19 -6.03
C ALA A 362 10.38 -39.80 -6.37
N ARG A 363 9.71 -39.03 -7.22
CA ARG A 363 10.10 -37.67 -7.61
C ARG A 363 9.15 -36.58 -7.08
N ASP A 364 8.09 -36.96 -6.38
CA ASP A 364 7.22 -36.00 -5.72
C ASP A 364 7.91 -35.49 -4.45
N VAL A 365 7.63 -34.25 -4.06
CA VAL A 365 8.15 -33.67 -2.81
C VAL A 365 6.97 -33.39 -1.89
N LEU A 366 6.82 -34.21 -0.87
CA LEU A 366 5.84 -34.02 0.20
C LEU A 366 6.51 -33.29 1.36
N ALA A 367 5.93 -32.19 1.81
CA ALA A 367 6.40 -31.36 2.90
C ALA A 367 5.29 -31.09 3.92
N ARG A 368 5.66 -30.70 5.14
CA ARG A 368 4.73 -30.22 6.17
C ARG A 368 5.01 -28.75 6.47
N PHE A 369 3.97 -27.92 6.46
CA PHE A 369 4.07 -26.47 6.63
C PHE A 369 3.62 -25.97 7.99
N GLY A 370 2.65 -26.67 8.59
CA GLY A 370 1.99 -26.24 9.81
C GLY A 370 1.51 -27.43 10.65
N SER A 371 0.61 -27.16 11.60
CA SER A 371 0.07 -28.19 12.50
C SER A 371 -0.60 -29.34 11.75
N ASP A 372 -1.46 -29.01 10.80
CA ASP A 372 -2.36 -29.89 10.05
C ASP A 372 -2.28 -29.67 8.53
N GLU A 373 -1.23 -28.96 8.10
CA GLU A 373 -1.05 -28.51 6.71
C GLU A 373 0.17 -29.17 6.07
N PHE A 374 -0.04 -29.70 4.86
CA PHE A 374 0.97 -30.35 4.04
C PHE A 374 1.03 -29.73 2.65
N GLY A 375 2.21 -29.73 2.05
CA GLY A 375 2.43 -29.37 0.66
C GLY A 375 2.91 -30.56 -0.14
N LEU A 376 2.36 -30.78 -1.33
CA LEU A 376 2.82 -31.82 -2.24
C LEU A 376 3.12 -31.22 -3.62
N LEU A 377 4.40 -31.19 -3.99
CA LEU A 377 4.82 -30.86 -5.34
C LEU A 377 4.82 -32.13 -6.20
N LEU A 378 3.96 -32.16 -7.22
CA LEU A 378 3.85 -33.29 -8.12
C LEU A 378 4.93 -33.25 -9.20
N CYS A 379 5.53 -34.41 -9.47
CA CYS A 379 6.42 -34.58 -10.60
C CYS A 379 5.66 -34.54 -11.95
N PRO A 380 6.33 -34.14 -13.06
CA PRO A 380 5.70 -34.09 -14.37
C PRO A 380 5.26 -35.46 -14.88
N GLY A 381 4.19 -35.50 -15.68
CA GLY A 381 3.74 -36.71 -16.39
C GLY A 381 2.55 -37.43 -15.76
N ARG A 382 1.88 -36.81 -14.78
CA ARG A 382 0.60 -37.25 -14.21
C ARG A 382 -0.42 -36.14 -14.35
N ASP A 383 -1.69 -36.50 -14.44
CA ASP A 383 -2.79 -35.53 -14.31
C ASP A 383 -2.85 -35.04 -12.85
N PRO A 384 -2.64 -33.73 -12.60
CA PRO A 384 -2.70 -33.17 -11.26
C PRO A 384 -4.04 -33.39 -10.54
N ASP A 385 -5.17 -33.29 -11.25
CA ASP A 385 -6.50 -33.43 -10.63
C ASP A 385 -6.71 -34.87 -10.18
N GLU A 386 -6.35 -35.83 -11.03
CA GLU A 386 -6.46 -37.26 -10.71
C GLU A 386 -5.57 -37.63 -9.51
N ALA A 387 -4.34 -37.09 -9.46
CA ALA A 387 -3.42 -37.30 -8.35
C ALA A 387 -3.95 -36.74 -7.02
N ALA A 388 -4.47 -35.50 -7.04
CA ALA A 388 -5.07 -34.87 -5.88
C ALA A 388 -6.30 -35.64 -5.38
N GLU A 389 -7.18 -36.04 -6.30
CA GLU A 389 -8.43 -36.72 -5.95
C GLU A 389 -8.20 -38.16 -5.49
N ALA A 390 -7.16 -38.84 -6.02
CA ALA A 390 -6.71 -40.13 -5.51
C ALA A 390 -6.18 -40.01 -4.07
N LEU A 391 -5.35 -38.99 -3.79
CA LEU A 391 -4.84 -38.75 -2.44
C LEU A 391 -5.96 -38.43 -1.45
N ARG A 392 -6.91 -37.57 -1.85
CA ARG A 392 -8.07 -37.23 -1.02
C ARG A 392 -8.91 -38.46 -0.66
N ARG A 393 -9.25 -39.28 -1.66
CA ARG A 393 -10.01 -40.54 -1.45
C ARG A 393 -9.26 -41.50 -0.54
N ASP A 394 -7.96 -41.66 -0.78
CA ASP A 394 -7.09 -42.54 0.00
C ASP A 394 -7.08 -42.18 1.49
N LEU A 395 -7.05 -40.88 1.82
CA LEU A 395 -7.13 -40.40 3.20
C LEU A 395 -8.53 -40.60 3.80
N ALA A 396 -9.58 -40.25 3.05
CA ALA A 396 -10.96 -40.35 3.52
C ALA A 396 -11.41 -41.80 3.78
N GLU A 397 -10.92 -42.76 2.98
CA GLU A 397 -11.25 -44.18 3.10
C GLU A 397 -10.37 -44.92 4.12
N HIS A 398 -9.24 -44.34 4.54
CA HIS A 398 -8.34 -44.98 5.48
C HIS A 398 -8.83 -44.84 6.93
N GLU A 399 -8.81 -45.95 7.66
CA GLU A 399 -8.96 -45.96 9.11
C GLU A 399 -7.59 -45.78 9.77
N PHE A 400 -7.44 -44.70 10.54
CA PHE A 400 -6.25 -44.43 11.33
C PHE A 400 -6.44 -45.00 12.74
N ASP A 401 -5.45 -45.73 13.24
CA ASP A 401 -5.51 -46.33 14.58
C ASP A 401 -4.91 -45.35 15.59
N LEU A 402 -5.75 -44.75 16.42
CA LEU A 402 -5.32 -43.81 17.44
C LEU A 402 -5.78 -44.31 18.82
N ASP A 403 -4.83 -44.84 19.59
CA ASP A 403 -5.02 -45.47 20.90
C ASP A 403 -6.04 -46.63 20.90
N ARG A 404 -6.00 -47.48 19.86
CA ARG A 404 -6.91 -48.63 19.65
C ARG A 404 -8.34 -48.26 19.27
N GLU A 405 -8.58 -47.01 18.87
CA GLU A 405 -9.82 -46.56 18.24
C GLU A 405 -9.57 -46.21 16.78
N ALA A 406 -10.42 -46.74 15.89
CA ALA A 406 -10.40 -46.42 14.47
C ALA A 406 -11.06 -45.06 14.25
N ILE A 407 -10.33 -44.12 13.63
CA ILE A 407 -10.84 -42.81 13.26
C ILE A 407 -10.66 -42.56 11.76
N HIS A 408 -11.58 -41.79 11.18
CA HIS A 408 -11.47 -41.29 9.82
C HIS A 408 -11.11 -39.82 9.83
N VAL A 409 -10.19 -39.43 8.95
CA VAL A 409 -9.87 -38.04 8.66
C VAL A 409 -10.15 -37.75 7.20
N THR A 410 -10.62 -36.54 6.92
CA THR A 410 -10.76 -36.06 5.57
C THR A 410 -9.81 -34.89 5.34
N ALA A 411 -9.55 -34.56 4.08
CA ALA A 411 -8.70 -33.44 3.72
C ALA A 411 -9.36 -32.55 2.69
N SER A 412 -9.18 -31.25 2.86
CA SER A 412 -9.45 -30.25 1.83
C SER A 412 -8.14 -29.98 1.09
N ILE A 413 -8.17 -30.07 -0.24
CA ILE A 413 -6.97 -29.96 -1.08
C ILE A 413 -7.16 -28.82 -2.09
N GLY A 414 -6.26 -27.85 -2.05
CA GLY A 414 -6.12 -26.83 -3.08
C GLY A 414 -5.04 -27.21 -4.08
N LEU A 415 -5.29 -26.99 -5.37
CA LEU A 415 -4.37 -27.34 -6.45
C LEU A 415 -4.03 -26.09 -7.27
N ALA A 416 -2.77 -25.72 -7.34
CA ALA A 416 -2.25 -24.67 -8.22
C ALA A 416 -1.31 -25.27 -9.28
N ILE A 417 -1.41 -24.77 -10.51
CA ILE A 417 -0.59 -25.24 -11.63
C ILE A 417 0.75 -24.51 -11.60
N LEU A 418 1.84 -25.26 -11.74
CA LEU A 418 3.19 -24.75 -11.92
C LEU A 418 3.58 -24.90 -13.40
N ASP A 419 3.71 -23.75 -14.07
CA ASP A 419 4.02 -23.64 -15.50
C ASP A 419 5.01 -22.50 -15.79
N GLU A 420 5.25 -22.22 -17.07
CA GLU A 420 6.17 -21.17 -17.54
C GLU A 420 5.73 -19.74 -17.19
N GLN A 421 4.45 -19.54 -16.83
CA GLN A 421 3.91 -18.24 -16.41
C GLN A 421 4.09 -18.00 -14.91
N THR A 422 4.50 -19.02 -14.15
CA THR A 422 4.77 -18.89 -12.72
C THR A 422 6.07 -18.09 -12.50
N THR A 423 5.93 -16.82 -12.14
CA THR A 423 7.06 -15.88 -11.97
C THR A 423 7.59 -15.83 -10.53
N ALA A 424 6.80 -16.24 -9.55
CA ALA A 424 7.14 -16.17 -8.13
C ALA A 424 6.62 -17.39 -7.34
N ILE A 425 7.49 -17.97 -6.51
CA ILE A 425 7.15 -19.13 -5.64
C ILE A 425 6.07 -18.76 -4.62
N GLY A 426 6.16 -17.56 -4.04
CA GLY A 426 5.19 -17.06 -3.08
C GLY A 426 3.78 -16.98 -3.64
N GLU A 427 3.65 -16.58 -4.92
CA GLU A 427 2.36 -16.52 -5.62
C GLU A 427 1.76 -17.92 -5.81
N LEU A 428 2.55 -18.90 -6.26
CA LEU A 428 2.09 -20.28 -6.41
C LEU A 428 1.58 -20.88 -5.08
N LEU A 429 2.29 -20.61 -3.99
CA LEU A 429 1.89 -21.06 -2.64
C LEU A 429 0.56 -20.43 -2.22
N LYS A 430 0.41 -19.13 -2.46
CA LYS A 430 -0.80 -18.36 -2.15
C LYS A 430 -2.01 -18.87 -2.95
N GLN A 431 -1.83 -19.16 -4.24
CA GLN A 431 -2.87 -19.73 -5.10
C GLN A 431 -3.33 -21.11 -4.60
N ALA A 432 -2.38 -21.99 -4.25
CA ALA A 432 -2.71 -23.32 -3.73
C ALA A 432 -3.46 -23.22 -2.39
N GLU A 433 -3.05 -22.30 -1.51
CA GLU A 433 -3.72 -22.02 -0.24
C GLU A 433 -5.14 -21.47 -0.41
N ALA A 434 -5.33 -20.49 -1.31
CA ALA A 434 -6.64 -19.93 -1.62
C ALA A 434 -7.60 -21.01 -2.16
N ALA A 435 -7.11 -21.87 -3.05
CA ALA A 435 -7.88 -23.00 -3.56
C ALA A 435 -8.27 -23.99 -2.45
N CYS A 436 -7.35 -24.28 -1.52
CA CYS A 436 -7.62 -25.14 -0.37
C CYS A 436 -8.69 -24.54 0.54
N HIS A 437 -8.67 -23.22 0.71
CA HIS A 437 -9.71 -22.50 1.45
C HIS A 437 -11.08 -22.69 0.81
N VAL A 438 -11.20 -22.46 -0.50
CA VAL A 438 -12.45 -22.65 -1.24
C VAL A 438 -12.94 -24.11 -1.17
N ALA A 439 -12.02 -25.09 -1.18
CA ALA A 439 -12.36 -26.50 -0.93
C ALA A 439 -13.03 -26.71 0.44
N LYS A 440 -12.50 -26.07 1.50
CA LYS A 440 -13.10 -26.13 2.85
C LYS A 440 -14.49 -25.50 2.87
N GLU A 441 -14.65 -24.34 2.25
CA GLU A 441 -15.91 -23.59 2.25
C GLU A 441 -17.03 -24.32 1.53
N ASN A 442 -16.71 -24.92 0.38
CA ASN A 442 -17.68 -25.61 -0.43
C ASN A 442 -18.17 -26.93 0.18
N GLY A 443 -17.66 -27.31 1.36
CA GLY A 443 -18.16 -28.44 2.15
C GLY A 443 -17.09 -29.45 2.54
N ARG A 444 -15.81 -29.07 2.50
CA ARG A 444 -14.65 -29.90 2.89
C ARG A 444 -14.53 -31.18 2.06
N ASN A 445 -13.56 -32.03 2.43
CA ASN A 445 -13.30 -33.34 1.82
C ASN A 445 -13.38 -33.31 0.29
N ARG A 446 -12.67 -32.37 -0.34
CA ARG A 446 -12.66 -32.19 -1.80
C ARG A 446 -11.35 -31.61 -2.29
N VAL A 447 -11.10 -31.80 -3.57
CA VAL A 447 -10.09 -31.06 -4.32
C VAL A 447 -10.74 -29.85 -4.96
N HIS A 448 -10.09 -28.69 -4.89
CA HIS A 448 -10.45 -27.50 -5.64
C HIS A 448 -9.22 -27.01 -6.39
N ARG A 449 -9.36 -26.82 -7.71
CA ARG A 449 -8.32 -26.23 -8.54
C ARG A 449 -8.45 -24.72 -8.45
N PHE A 450 -7.30 -24.05 -8.31
CA PHE A 450 -7.25 -22.61 -8.26
C PHE A 450 -7.86 -21.98 -9.52
N HIS A 451 -8.74 -21.02 -9.27
CA HIS A 451 -9.28 -20.06 -10.23
C HIS A 451 -9.01 -18.65 -9.71
N ALA A 452 -8.86 -17.68 -10.63
CA ALA A 452 -8.51 -16.30 -10.27
C ALA A 452 -9.51 -15.66 -9.28
N GLU A 453 -10.78 -16.09 -9.31
CA GLU A 453 -11.81 -15.60 -8.38
C GLU A 453 -11.63 -16.12 -6.94
N ASP A 454 -10.87 -17.19 -6.72
CA ASP A 454 -10.74 -17.85 -5.41
C ASP A 454 -10.01 -16.99 -4.38
N GLU A 455 -9.01 -16.20 -4.81
CA GLU A 455 -8.32 -15.27 -3.90
C GLU A 455 -9.30 -14.29 -3.26
N ALA A 456 -10.19 -13.72 -4.07
CA ALA A 456 -11.19 -12.76 -3.62
C ALA A 456 -12.28 -13.39 -2.74
N VAL A 457 -12.53 -14.70 -2.87
CA VAL A 457 -13.48 -15.44 -2.00
C VAL A 457 -12.84 -15.73 -0.65
N ALA A 458 -11.62 -16.28 -0.65
CA ALA A 458 -10.87 -16.59 0.57
C ALA A 458 -10.61 -15.33 1.42
N GLU A 459 -10.25 -14.22 0.77
CA GLU A 459 -10.04 -12.94 1.46
C GLU A 459 -11.33 -12.40 2.09
N ARG A 460 -12.46 -12.44 1.37
CA ARG A 460 -13.76 -11.95 1.87
C ARG A 460 -14.24 -12.73 3.10
N HIS A 461 -14.13 -14.05 3.09
CA HIS A 461 -14.59 -14.90 4.18
C HIS A 461 -13.65 -14.84 5.40
N GLY A 462 -12.34 -14.78 5.18
CA GLY A 462 -11.36 -14.49 6.22
C GLY A 462 -11.69 -13.18 6.96
N GLN A 463 -12.01 -12.13 6.21
CA GLN A 463 -12.39 -10.84 6.78
C GLN A 463 -13.75 -10.87 7.51
N MET A 464 -14.76 -11.59 7.01
CA MET A 464 -16.03 -11.75 7.75
C MET A 464 -15.84 -12.43 9.11
N ARG A 465 -15.00 -13.47 9.14
CA ARG A 465 -14.65 -14.16 10.38
C ARG A 465 -14.00 -13.19 11.36
N TRP A 466 -13.02 -12.41 10.90
CA TRP A 466 -12.34 -11.44 11.76
C TRP A 466 -13.28 -10.36 12.29
N ALA A 467 -14.18 -9.83 11.45
CA ALA A 467 -15.18 -8.86 11.91
C ALA A 467 -16.07 -9.41 13.03
N ARG A 468 -16.50 -10.67 12.93
CA ARG A 468 -17.26 -11.33 14.00
C ARG A 468 -16.42 -11.46 15.28
N GLU A 469 -15.18 -11.92 15.17
CA GLU A 469 -14.30 -12.10 16.33
C GLU A 469 -13.97 -10.77 17.01
N VAL A 470 -13.72 -9.69 16.25
CA VAL A 470 -13.54 -8.33 16.79
C VAL A 470 -14.78 -7.88 17.56
N GLY A 471 -15.97 -8.14 17.02
CA GLY A 471 -17.23 -7.82 17.68
C GLY A 471 -17.45 -8.54 19.01
N LEU A 472 -16.98 -9.78 19.13
CA LEU A 472 -16.99 -10.55 20.38
C LEU A 472 -15.90 -10.06 21.34
N ALA A 473 -14.68 -9.85 20.85
CA ALA A 473 -13.56 -9.41 21.67
C ALA A 473 -13.81 -8.05 22.35
N LEU A 474 -14.47 -7.12 21.65
CA LEU A 474 -14.92 -5.84 22.22
C LEU A 474 -15.98 -5.97 23.32
N LYS A 475 -16.74 -7.07 23.36
CA LYS A 475 -17.78 -7.32 24.38
C LYS A 475 -17.26 -8.14 25.55
N GLU A 476 -16.28 -9.00 25.30
CA GLU A 476 -15.75 -10.00 26.23
C GLU A 476 -14.40 -9.57 26.83
N ASP A 477 -14.00 -8.30 26.66
CA ASP A 477 -12.73 -7.74 27.12
C ASP A 477 -11.50 -8.57 26.70
N ARG A 478 -11.49 -9.04 25.44
CA ARG A 478 -10.40 -9.86 24.88
C ARG A 478 -9.39 -9.06 24.03
N LEU A 479 -9.43 -7.74 24.12
CA LEU A 479 -8.43 -6.86 23.54
C LEU A 479 -7.38 -6.53 24.61
N GLU A 480 -6.11 -6.48 24.21
CA GLU A 480 -5.01 -6.08 25.09
C GLU A 480 -4.03 -5.17 24.34
N LEU A 481 -3.34 -4.30 25.09
CA LEU A 481 -2.34 -3.38 24.56
C LEU A 481 -0.94 -3.93 24.82
N HIS A 482 -0.13 -3.95 23.77
CA HIS A 482 1.30 -4.17 23.83
C HIS A 482 2.02 -2.84 23.58
N TYR A 483 3.30 -2.77 23.89
CA TYR A 483 4.14 -1.62 23.58
C TYR A 483 5.40 -2.04 22.83
N GLN A 484 5.93 -1.12 22.03
CA GLN A 484 7.27 -1.19 21.47
C GLN A 484 7.99 0.14 21.73
N THR A 485 9.29 0.09 22.04
CA THR A 485 10.08 1.31 22.27
C THR A 485 10.53 1.92 20.94
N ILE A 486 10.56 3.25 20.92
CA ILE A 486 11.16 4.06 19.86
C ILE A 486 12.38 4.75 20.48
N GLU A 487 13.56 4.55 19.91
CA GLU A 487 14.82 4.96 20.54
C GLU A 487 15.69 5.75 19.58
N ALA A 488 16.45 6.71 20.10
CA ALA A 488 17.50 7.36 19.33
C ALA A 488 18.56 6.31 18.92
N PRO A 489 19.07 6.34 17.67
CA PRO A 489 20.08 5.39 17.21
C PRO A 489 21.35 5.41 18.09
N ILE A 490 21.70 6.61 18.56
CA ILE A 490 22.77 6.88 19.52
C ILE A 490 22.11 7.33 20.83
N PRO A 491 22.04 6.45 21.86
CA PRO A 491 21.35 6.78 23.10
C PRO A 491 22.05 7.93 23.84
N ASN A 492 21.28 8.91 24.30
CA ASN A 492 21.75 9.91 25.25
C ASN A 492 21.11 9.69 26.63
N HIS A 493 21.76 10.12 27.71
CA HIS A 493 21.32 9.78 29.07
C HIS A 493 20.03 10.51 29.50
N ASP A 494 19.60 11.53 28.74
CA ASP A 494 18.46 12.40 29.03
C ASP A 494 17.23 12.13 28.14
N ASP A 495 17.28 11.12 27.24
CA ASP A 495 16.16 10.84 26.35
C ASP A 495 15.03 10.17 27.14
N GLY A 496 13.88 10.84 27.25
CA GLY A 496 12.70 10.28 27.90
C GLY A 496 12.15 9.08 27.12
N LEU A 497 11.37 8.23 27.78
CA LEU A 497 10.83 7.01 27.18
C LEU A 497 9.80 7.33 26.09
N ILE A 498 10.02 6.85 24.86
CA ILE A 498 9.06 6.93 23.77
C ILE A 498 8.59 5.52 23.44
N ILE A 499 7.26 5.32 23.37
CA ILE A 499 6.66 4.03 23.04
C ILE A 499 5.51 4.18 22.04
N GLU A 500 5.26 3.13 21.27
CA GLU A 500 4.04 2.97 20.47
C GLU A 500 3.16 1.88 21.11
N LEU A 501 1.85 2.12 21.16
CA LEU A 501 0.88 1.12 21.61
C LEU A 501 0.35 0.28 20.45
N LEU A 502 0.53 -1.03 20.58
CA LEU A 502 0.19 -2.02 19.57
C LEU A 502 -0.97 -2.88 20.05
N LEU A 503 -2.09 -2.83 19.33
CA LEU A 503 -3.27 -3.62 19.66
C LEU A 503 -3.01 -5.11 19.43
N ARG A 504 -3.51 -5.93 20.36
CA ARG A 504 -3.59 -7.38 20.22
C ARG A 504 -4.97 -7.88 20.60
N MET A 505 -5.38 -9.01 19.99
CA MET A 505 -6.63 -9.67 20.32
C MET A 505 -6.36 -11.10 20.79
N ARG A 506 -6.90 -11.47 21.94
CA ARG A 506 -6.84 -12.82 22.46
C ARG A 506 -8.03 -13.65 21.97
N LEU A 507 -7.76 -14.76 21.32
CA LEU A 507 -8.79 -15.70 20.90
C LEU A 507 -9.28 -16.54 22.10
N PRO A 508 -10.46 -17.20 22.00
CA PRO A 508 -10.97 -18.05 23.07
C PRO A 508 -10.06 -19.24 23.40
N ASP A 509 -9.24 -19.66 22.44
CA ASP A 509 -8.23 -20.71 22.60
C ASP A 509 -6.92 -20.21 23.26
N GLY A 510 -6.87 -18.92 23.64
CA GLY A 510 -5.72 -18.30 24.30
C GLY A 510 -4.67 -17.72 23.36
N ARG A 511 -4.75 -17.98 22.04
CA ARG A 511 -3.80 -17.43 21.06
C ARG A 511 -3.92 -15.92 20.96
N LEU A 512 -2.79 -15.26 20.78
CA LEU A 512 -2.69 -13.81 20.63
C LEU A 512 -2.50 -13.45 19.16
N ILE A 513 -3.35 -12.56 18.66
CA ILE A 513 -3.42 -12.16 17.25
C ILE A 513 -3.00 -10.70 17.11
N ALA A 514 -2.16 -10.42 16.12
CA ALA A 514 -1.68 -9.07 15.84
C ALA A 514 -2.73 -8.23 15.09
N ALA A 515 -2.66 -6.91 15.26
CA ALA A 515 -3.58 -5.96 14.64
C ALA A 515 -3.69 -6.15 13.11
N GLY A 516 -2.56 -6.39 12.41
CA GLY A 516 -2.53 -6.56 10.95
C GLY A 516 -3.41 -7.72 10.43
N GLU A 517 -3.72 -8.73 11.25
CA GLU A 517 -4.58 -9.84 10.82
C GLU A 517 -6.07 -9.49 10.84
N PHE A 518 -6.52 -8.60 11.73
CA PHE A 518 -7.96 -8.36 11.95
C PHE A 518 -8.40 -6.90 11.79
N VAL A 519 -7.50 -5.92 11.87
CA VAL A 519 -7.84 -4.50 11.68
C VAL A 519 -8.37 -4.22 10.27
N PRO A 520 -7.80 -4.77 9.17
CA PRO A 520 -8.37 -4.57 7.83
C PRO A 520 -9.83 -5.03 7.72
N ALA A 521 -10.18 -6.13 8.39
CA ALA A 521 -11.55 -6.58 8.51
C ALA A 521 -12.39 -5.62 9.36
N ALA A 522 -11.87 -5.15 10.49
CA ALA A 522 -12.56 -4.17 11.32
C ALA A 522 -12.84 -2.86 10.56
N GLU A 523 -11.95 -2.42 9.68
CA GLU A 523 -12.16 -1.24 8.82
C GLU A 523 -13.25 -1.49 7.78
N ARG A 524 -13.14 -2.59 7.01
CA ARG A 524 -14.13 -2.97 5.99
C ARG A 524 -15.53 -3.14 6.57
N TYR A 525 -15.64 -3.68 7.78
CA TYR A 525 -16.91 -3.91 8.48
C TYR A 525 -17.28 -2.79 9.48
N PHE A 526 -16.72 -1.58 9.30
CA PHE A 526 -17.15 -0.36 9.99
C PHE A 526 -16.94 -0.41 11.52
N MET A 527 -16.03 -1.22 12.03
CA MET A 527 -15.75 -1.45 13.45
C MET A 527 -14.50 -0.73 13.97
N ALA A 528 -13.60 -0.24 13.11
CA ALA A 528 -12.34 0.40 13.51
C ALA A 528 -12.55 1.56 14.51
N HIS A 529 -13.55 2.40 14.31
CA HIS A 529 -13.89 3.47 15.24
C HIS A 529 -14.23 3.00 16.68
N ARG A 530 -14.74 1.77 16.84
CA ARG A 530 -15.00 1.19 18.17
C ARG A 530 -13.70 0.72 18.83
N ILE A 531 -12.76 0.23 18.02
CA ILE A 531 -11.43 -0.17 18.45
C ILE A 531 -10.67 1.07 18.91
N ASP A 532 -10.61 2.14 18.12
CA ASP A 532 -9.85 3.35 18.47
C ASP A 532 -10.34 3.99 19.77
N ARG A 533 -11.67 4.04 19.96
CA ARG A 533 -12.29 4.48 21.22
C ARG A 533 -11.94 3.59 22.41
N TRP A 534 -11.82 2.28 22.18
CA TRP A 534 -11.39 1.34 23.22
C TRP A 534 -9.90 1.53 23.53
N VAL A 535 -9.04 1.64 22.51
CA VAL A 535 -7.60 1.84 22.65
C VAL A 535 -7.28 3.12 23.42
N LEU A 536 -7.84 4.27 23.01
CA LEU A 536 -7.59 5.55 23.68
C LEU A 536 -7.99 5.51 25.16
N ARG A 537 -9.17 4.97 25.45
CA ARG A 537 -9.66 4.85 26.83
C ARG A 537 -8.80 3.92 27.67
N SER A 538 -8.45 2.75 27.13
CA SER A 538 -7.62 1.77 27.81
C SER A 538 -6.20 2.28 28.06
N ALA A 539 -5.62 2.99 27.09
CA ALA A 539 -4.30 3.62 27.21
C ALA A 539 -4.28 4.68 28.32
N LEU A 540 -5.22 5.63 28.31
CA LEU A 540 -5.28 6.70 29.30
C LEU A 540 -5.59 6.15 30.71
N ALA A 541 -6.53 5.21 30.83
CA ALA A 541 -6.84 4.56 32.10
C ALA A 541 -5.66 3.76 32.67
N TRP A 542 -4.81 3.19 31.81
CA TRP A 542 -3.60 2.51 32.25
C TRP A 542 -2.52 3.50 32.70
N LEU A 543 -2.25 4.55 31.91
CA LEU A 543 -1.25 5.57 32.21
C LEU A 543 -1.55 6.34 33.50
N GLU A 544 -2.83 6.66 33.75
CA GLU A 544 -3.27 7.34 34.97
C GLU A 544 -2.91 6.55 36.24
N ARG A 545 -2.89 5.21 36.16
CA ARG A 545 -2.48 4.34 37.27
C ARG A 545 -0.97 4.27 37.46
N GLN A 546 -0.18 4.83 36.54
CA GLN A 546 1.29 4.75 36.52
C GLN A 546 1.96 6.13 36.56
N PRO A 547 1.74 6.96 37.60
CA PRO A 547 2.22 8.34 37.63
C PRO A 547 3.74 8.49 37.60
N GLN A 548 4.50 7.50 38.09
CA GLN A 548 5.97 7.54 38.01
C GLN A 548 6.49 7.22 36.61
N LEU A 549 5.80 6.33 35.88
CA LEU A 549 6.10 6.08 34.48
C LEU A 549 5.77 7.32 33.63
N VAL A 550 4.63 7.96 33.85
CA VAL A 550 4.22 9.18 33.13
C VAL A 550 5.26 10.31 33.26
N LYS A 551 6.01 10.38 34.37
CA LYS A 551 7.11 11.34 34.53
C LYS A 551 8.34 11.03 33.66
N ARG A 552 8.62 9.73 33.44
CA ARG A 552 9.74 9.24 32.61
C ARG A 552 9.37 9.16 31.13
N LEU A 553 8.08 8.99 30.85
CA LEU A 553 7.51 8.94 29.51
C LEU A 553 7.73 10.31 28.86
N ASP A 554 8.44 10.34 27.75
CA ASP A 554 8.41 11.48 26.84
C ASP A 554 7.07 11.46 26.09
N ARG A 555 6.79 10.36 25.38
CA ARG A 555 5.63 10.22 24.49
C ARG A 555 5.11 8.79 24.40
N VAL A 556 3.80 8.65 24.21
CA VAL A 556 3.14 7.40 23.83
C VAL A 556 2.31 7.61 22.58
N PHE A 557 2.60 6.85 21.53
CA PHE A 557 1.87 6.90 20.26
C PHE A 557 0.73 5.89 20.23
N ILE A 558 -0.40 6.34 19.68
CA ILE A 558 -1.63 5.57 19.51
C ILE A 558 -2.07 5.67 18.06
N ASN A 559 -2.15 4.52 17.39
CA ASN A 559 -2.69 4.40 16.04
C ASN A 559 -4.16 4.85 15.98
N LEU A 560 -4.49 5.64 14.96
CA LEU A 560 -5.83 6.14 14.70
C LEU A 560 -6.26 5.80 13.27
N SER A 561 -7.37 5.07 13.13
CA SER A 561 -7.86 4.67 11.80
C SER A 561 -8.41 5.86 11.01
N THR A 562 -8.35 5.74 9.67
CA THR A 562 -8.98 6.67 8.70
C THR A 562 -10.41 7.01 9.09
N ARG A 563 -11.16 6.01 9.55
CA ARG A 563 -12.57 6.15 9.86
C ARG A 563 -12.82 6.98 11.11
N SER A 564 -11.98 6.87 12.14
CA SER A 564 -12.11 7.72 13.33
C SER A 564 -11.69 9.15 13.04
N LEU A 565 -10.64 9.34 12.24
CA LEU A 565 -10.17 10.66 11.84
C LEU A 565 -11.23 11.42 11.01
N GLY A 566 -12.04 10.71 10.23
CA GLY A 566 -13.20 11.25 9.52
C GLY A 566 -14.53 11.27 10.27
N ASP A 567 -14.64 10.71 11.49
CA ASP A 567 -15.90 10.69 12.27
C ASP A 567 -16.02 11.95 13.13
N ASP A 568 -16.99 12.82 12.82
CA ASP A 568 -17.28 14.04 13.60
C ASP A 568 -17.56 13.78 15.10
N ARG A 569 -17.89 12.53 15.47
CA ARG A 569 -18.12 12.14 16.87
C ARG A 569 -16.84 11.70 17.57
N PHE A 570 -15.74 11.48 16.86
CA PHE A 570 -14.47 11.09 17.47
C PHE A 570 -13.84 12.24 18.24
N LEU A 571 -13.76 13.44 17.65
CA LEU A 571 -13.15 14.60 18.32
C LEU A 571 -13.82 14.92 19.68
N PRO A 572 -15.16 15.06 19.78
CA PRO A 572 -15.82 15.26 21.08
C PRO A 572 -15.53 14.13 22.08
N PHE A 573 -15.47 12.88 21.61
CA PHE A 573 -15.12 11.73 22.44
C PHE A 573 -13.67 11.81 22.95
N ALA A 574 -12.72 12.13 22.08
CA ALA A 574 -11.31 12.23 22.44
C ALA A 574 -11.07 13.36 23.45
N LEU A 575 -11.66 14.53 23.22
CA LEU A 575 -11.61 15.66 24.14
C LEU A 575 -12.15 15.29 25.54
N GLU A 576 -13.32 14.64 25.60
CA GLU A 576 -13.88 14.22 26.88
C GLU A 576 -13.04 13.12 27.56
N THR A 577 -12.48 12.19 26.79
CA THR A 577 -11.64 11.13 27.33
C THR A 577 -10.33 11.68 27.89
N LEU A 578 -9.69 12.62 27.19
CA LEU A 578 -8.48 13.31 27.68
C LEU A 578 -8.79 14.16 28.92
N ARG A 579 -9.95 14.82 28.97
CA ARG A 579 -10.37 15.64 30.12
C ARG A 579 -10.67 14.81 31.37
N THR A 580 -11.14 13.56 31.21
CA THR A 580 -11.54 12.71 32.33
C THR A 580 -10.38 11.97 33.00
N HIS A 581 -9.20 11.90 32.37
CA HIS A 581 -8.02 11.24 32.92
C HIS A 581 -6.93 12.25 33.26
N GLU A 582 -6.21 12.06 34.37
CA GLU A 582 -5.12 12.95 34.80
C GLU A 582 -3.79 12.69 34.08
N VAL A 583 -3.83 12.47 32.76
CA VAL A 583 -2.64 12.26 31.92
C VAL A 583 -2.36 13.53 31.11
N PRO A 584 -1.16 14.14 31.18
CA PRO A 584 -0.87 15.32 30.39
C PRO A 584 -0.99 15.04 28.89
N ALA A 585 -1.80 15.83 28.19
CA ALA A 585 -2.01 15.68 26.75
C ALA A 585 -0.71 15.71 25.94
N SER A 586 0.31 16.44 26.42
CA SER A 586 1.65 16.48 25.85
C SER A 586 2.41 15.16 25.82
N LYS A 587 1.93 14.15 26.55
CA LYS A 587 2.49 12.79 26.51
C LYS A 587 1.83 11.94 25.44
N ILE A 588 0.71 12.36 24.86
CA ILE A 588 -0.08 11.56 23.92
C ILE A 588 0.26 11.98 22.49
N GLY A 589 0.73 11.01 21.70
CA GLY A 589 0.90 11.10 20.26
C GLY A 589 -0.18 10.29 19.54
N PHE A 590 -0.70 10.80 18.44
CA PHE A 590 -1.56 10.03 17.53
C PHE A 590 -0.82 9.73 16.24
N GLU A 591 -0.84 8.47 15.83
CA GLU A 591 -0.32 8.01 14.54
C GLU A 591 -1.46 7.91 13.55
N ILE A 592 -1.28 8.57 12.39
CA ILE A 592 -2.24 8.59 11.29
C ILE A 592 -1.50 8.30 10.00
N THR A 593 -2.06 7.45 9.15
CA THR A 593 -1.48 7.19 7.83
C THR A 593 -1.76 8.35 6.88
N GLU A 594 -0.93 8.51 5.85
CA GLU A 594 -1.14 9.50 4.80
C GLU A 594 -2.54 9.38 4.16
N THR A 595 -2.92 8.16 3.79
CA THR A 595 -4.23 7.86 3.20
C THR A 595 -5.38 8.26 4.12
N ALA A 596 -5.21 8.07 5.44
CA ALA A 596 -6.23 8.45 6.42
C ALA A 596 -6.56 9.93 6.38
N VAL A 597 -5.52 10.76 6.28
CA VAL A 597 -5.70 12.22 6.29
C VAL A 597 -6.27 12.70 4.95
N MET A 598 -5.78 12.16 3.83
CA MET A 598 -6.23 12.54 2.49
C MET A 598 -7.72 12.24 2.25
N THR A 599 -8.20 11.10 2.74
CA THR A 599 -9.61 10.67 2.55
C THR A 599 -10.61 11.64 3.19
N HIS A 600 -10.22 12.32 4.29
CA HIS A 600 -11.13 13.14 5.09
C HIS A 600 -10.48 14.46 5.53
N LEU A 601 -9.82 15.17 4.62
CA LEU A 601 -8.89 16.25 4.97
C LEU A 601 -9.44 17.30 5.92
N LYS A 602 -10.63 17.86 5.63
CA LYS A 602 -11.22 18.92 6.46
C LYS A 602 -11.48 18.47 7.91
N THR A 603 -12.04 17.28 8.08
CA THR A 603 -12.35 16.72 9.41
C THR A 603 -11.08 16.27 10.12
N ALA A 604 -10.12 15.74 9.37
CA ALA A 604 -8.81 15.37 9.88
C ALA A 604 -8.03 16.58 10.41
N MET A 605 -7.89 17.64 9.61
CA MET A 605 -7.23 18.89 10.02
C MET A 605 -7.87 19.48 11.27
N LYS A 606 -9.20 19.59 11.30
CA LYS A 606 -9.93 20.07 12.48
C LYS A 606 -9.59 19.23 13.71
N THR A 607 -9.58 17.91 13.59
CA THR A 607 -9.27 16.99 14.69
C THR A 607 -7.83 17.16 15.17
N ILE A 608 -6.88 17.21 14.25
CA ILE A 608 -5.45 17.40 14.54
C ILE A 608 -5.23 18.73 15.25
N GLU A 609 -5.74 19.84 14.71
CA GLU A 609 -5.57 21.18 15.27
C GLU A 609 -6.13 21.28 16.71
N HIS A 610 -7.32 20.72 16.96
CA HIS A 610 -7.93 20.78 18.30
C HIS A 610 -7.15 19.96 19.31
N LEU A 611 -6.72 18.75 18.95
CA LEU A 611 -5.96 17.89 19.84
C LEU A 611 -4.54 18.42 20.07
N ARG A 612 -3.89 18.99 19.05
CA ARG A 612 -2.62 19.72 19.21
C ARG A 612 -2.76 20.97 20.06
N GLY A 613 -3.88 21.68 19.97
CA GLY A 613 -4.18 22.81 20.84
C GLY A 613 -4.23 22.45 22.34
N LEU A 614 -4.49 21.19 22.68
CA LEU A 614 -4.37 20.67 24.05
C LEU A 614 -2.96 20.23 24.44
N GLY A 615 -2.06 20.11 23.45
CA GLY A 615 -0.69 19.66 23.60
C GLY A 615 -0.42 18.27 23.05
N CYS A 616 -1.40 17.53 22.54
CA CYS A 616 -1.14 16.23 21.89
C CYS A 616 -0.21 16.41 20.68
N GLN A 617 0.50 15.36 20.33
CA GLN A 617 1.35 15.33 19.14
C GLN A 617 0.74 14.44 18.06
N PHE A 618 1.19 14.64 16.82
CA PHE A 618 0.81 13.78 15.71
C PHE A 618 2.03 13.28 14.94
N ALA A 619 1.97 12.01 14.57
CA ALA A 619 2.92 11.34 13.70
C ALA A 619 2.22 10.93 12.41
N LEU A 620 2.85 11.22 11.27
CA LEU A 620 2.43 10.71 9.98
C LEU A 620 3.11 9.35 9.75
N ASP A 621 2.32 8.31 9.61
CA ASP A 621 2.76 6.92 9.45
C ASP A 621 2.82 6.47 8.00
N ASP A 622 3.59 5.41 7.72
CA ASP A 622 3.85 4.83 6.39
C ASP A 622 4.39 5.84 5.35
N PHE A 623 5.21 6.81 5.78
CA PHE A 623 5.69 7.85 4.89
C PHE A 623 6.67 7.31 3.83
N GLY A 624 6.42 7.66 2.56
CA GLY A 624 7.26 7.31 1.41
C GLY A 624 6.71 6.20 0.50
N VAL A 625 5.61 5.53 0.89
CA VAL A 625 4.94 4.49 0.08
C VAL A 625 3.78 5.07 -0.75
N GLY A 626 3.21 6.20 -0.33
CA GLY A 626 2.09 6.89 -0.96
C GLY A 626 2.46 7.97 -1.98
N ILE A 627 1.45 8.49 -2.69
CA ILE A 627 1.57 9.54 -3.72
C ILE A 627 1.46 10.92 -3.05
N SER A 628 2.39 11.26 -2.16
CA SER A 628 2.36 12.55 -1.46
C SER A 628 2.85 13.69 -2.34
N SER A 629 2.04 14.73 -2.49
CA SER A 629 2.51 16.03 -2.97
C SER A 629 3.24 16.76 -1.82
N MET A 630 4.45 17.22 -2.08
CA MET A 630 5.29 18.01 -1.15
C MET A 630 4.54 19.19 -0.50
N ALA A 631 3.60 19.78 -1.24
CA ALA A 631 2.77 20.89 -0.83
C ALA A 631 1.89 20.57 0.40
N TYR A 632 1.39 19.34 0.44
CA TYR A 632 0.53 18.88 1.50
C TYR A 632 1.29 18.70 2.81
N LEU A 633 2.44 18.02 2.74
CA LEU A 633 3.28 17.74 3.89
C LEU A 633 3.77 19.03 4.58
N LYS A 634 4.04 20.08 3.80
CA LYS A 634 4.41 21.40 4.31
C LYS A 634 3.36 21.98 5.27
N ASN A 635 2.08 21.79 4.95
CA ASN A 635 0.96 22.38 5.69
C ASN A 635 0.31 21.41 6.67
N LEU A 636 0.69 20.14 6.64
CA LEU A 636 0.16 19.16 7.56
C LEU A 636 0.70 19.43 8.97
N PRO A 637 -0.18 19.68 9.97
CA PRO A 637 0.22 20.02 11.32
C PRO A 637 0.63 18.78 12.11
N VAL A 638 1.54 17.95 11.60
CA VAL A 638 2.17 16.83 12.32
C VAL A 638 3.52 17.25 12.93
N ASP A 639 3.96 16.52 13.95
CA ASP A 639 5.22 16.75 14.67
C ASP A 639 6.30 15.73 14.26
N VAL A 640 5.87 14.53 13.85
CA VAL A 640 6.74 13.39 13.55
C VAL A 640 6.41 12.81 12.16
N LEU A 641 7.43 12.40 11.42
CA LEU A 641 7.31 11.61 10.19
C LEU A 641 7.92 10.23 10.42
N LYS A 642 7.10 9.17 10.32
CA LYS A 642 7.55 7.78 10.41
C LYS A 642 7.77 7.23 9.01
N ILE A 643 9.01 6.94 8.70
CA ILE A 643 9.49 6.41 7.42
C ILE A 643 9.22 4.91 7.41
N ASP A 644 8.50 4.46 6.39
CA ASP A 644 8.02 3.09 6.27
C ASP A 644 9.14 2.04 6.26
N GLY A 645 8.81 0.84 6.74
CA GLY A 645 9.73 -0.29 6.82
C GLY A 645 10.21 -0.85 5.47
N SER A 646 9.53 -0.57 4.37
CA SER A 646 10.00 -0.98 3.04
C SER A 646 11.35 -0.36 2.66
N PHE A 647 11.74 0.73 3.33
CA PHE A 647 13.07 1.33 3.21
C PHE A 647 14.14 0.64 4.08
N THR A 648 13.75 -0.27 4.99
CA THR A 648 14.62 -0.98 5.94
C THR A 648 14.57 -2.50 5.76
N GLY A 649 15.35 -3.02 4.80
CA GLY A 649 15.43 -4.46 4.51
C GLY A 649 16.64 -4.83 3.64
N PRO A 650 16.55 -5.84 2.74
CA PRO A 650 17.58 -6.10 1.71
C PRO A 650 17.91 -4.87 0.83
N ALA A 651 16.98 -3.90 0.82
CA ALA A 651 17.12 -2.54 0.30
C ALA A 651 18.35 -1.79 0.87
N LEU A 652 18.82 -2.11 2.08
CA LEU A 652 19.93 -1.41 2.74
C LEU A 652 21.31 -1.70 2.13
N GLU A 653 21.41 -2.60 1.15
CA GLU A 653 22.65 -2.92 0.43
C GLU A 653 22.90 -2.00 -0.78
N GLY A 654 21.85 -1.38 -1.31
CA GLY A 654 21.92 -0.52 -2.49
C GLY A 654 22.18 0.95 -2.16
N GLU A 655 23.05 1.59 -2.95
CA GLU A 655 23.39 3.01 -2.81
C GLU A 655 22.18 3.93 -3.07
N ARG A 656 21.21 3.45 -3.87
CA ARG A 656 20.00 4.19 -4.24
C ARG A 656 19.03 4.30 -3.07
N GLU A 657 18.80 3.21 -2.36
CA GLU A 657 17.88 3.12 -1.24
C GLU A 657 18.41 3.94 -0.05
N ARG A 658 19.73 3.92 0.17
CA ARG A 658 20.38 4.83 1.15
C ARG A 658 20.19 6.30 0.80
N ALA A 659 20.36 6.67 -0.48
CA ALA A 659 20.16 8.05 -0.93
C ALA A 659 18.71 8.50 -0.75
N MET A 660 17.75 7.63 -1.08
CA MET A 660 16.33 7.92 -0.91
C MET A 660 15.97 8.12 0.57
N LEU A 661 16.49 7.26 1.44
CA LEU A 661 16.28 7.39 2.89
C LEU A 661 16.89 8.68 3.45
N ALA A 662 18.08 9.06 2.99
CA ALA A 662 18.71 10.33 3.35
C ALA A 662 17.87 11.54 2.90
N GLU A 663 17.32 11.50 1.68
CA GLU A 663 16.49 12.57 1.13
C GLU A 663 15.16 12.72 1.89
N ILE A 664 14.53 11.61 2.27
CA ILE A 664 13.33 11.62 3.13
C ILE A 664 13.65 12.22 4.50
N ASN A 665 14.79 11.85 5.08
CA ASN A 665 15.24 12.38 6.35
C ASN A 665 15.48 13.90 6.29
N ASP A 666 16.24 14.35 5.29
CA ASP A 666 16.54 15.77 5.06
C ASP A 666 15.25 16.57 4.85
N LEU A 667 14.28 16.01 4.13
CA LEU A 667 12.96 16.62 3.96
C LEU A 667 12.25 16.82 5.30
N GLY A 668 12.21 15.78 6.14
CA GLY A 668 11.61 15.87 7.47
C GLY A 668 12.21 17.00 8.30
N HIS A 669 13.55 17.10 8.30
CA HIS A 669 14.28 18.17 9.00
C HIS A 669 14.01 19.55 8.41
N VAL A 670 13.97 19.69 7.08
CA VAL A 670 13.61 20.96 6.41
C VAL A 670 12.20 21.43 6.80
N LEU A 671 11.27 20.50 7.00
CA LEU A 671 9.91 20.78 7.45
C LEU A 671 9.79 20.94 8.98
N GLY A 672 10.90 20.85 9.70
CA GLY A 672 10.95 20.97 11.17
C GLY A 672 10.26 19.82 11.89
N LYS A 673 10.25 18.62 11.29
CA LYS A 673 9.64 17.40 11.85
C LYS A 673 10.71 16.47 12.41
N THR A 674 10.38 15.73 13.45
CA THR A 674 11.22 14.60 13.91
C THR A 674 11.00 13.41 12.99
N THR A 675 12.08 12.75 12.58
CA THR A 675 12.04 11.56 11.73
C THR A 675 12.18 10.30 12.57
N VAL A 676 11.31 9.32 12.33
CA VAL A 676 11.40 7.98 12.90
C VAL A 676 11.52 7.02 11.73
N ILE A 677 12.42 6.05 11.79
CA ILE A 677 12.45 4.97 10.80
C ILE A 677 11.98 3.66 11.42
N GLU A 678 11.11 2.97 10.71
CA GLU A 678 10.53 1.71 11.17
C GLU A 678 11.32 0.48 10.69
N HIS A 679 10.93 -0.69 11.20
CA HIS A 679 11.46 -2.00 10.81
C HIS A 679 13.00 -2.09 10.82
N VAL A 680 13.65 -1.45 11.79
CA VAL A 680 15.08 -1.60 12.05
C VAL A 680 15.34 -2.97 12.71
N GLU A 681 15.61 -3.99 11.88
CA GLU A 681 15.72 -5.39 12.32
C GLU A 681 17.16 -5.88 12.59
N SER A 682 18.19 -5.14 12.17
CA SER A 682 19.60 -5.57 12.28
C SER A 682 20.53 -4.48 12.84
N ASP A 683 21.65 -4.89 13.40
CA ASP A 683 22.72 -3.97 13.85
C ASP A 683 23.26 -3.12 12.69
N ALA A 684 23.30 -3.69 11.48
CA ALA A 684 23.70 -2.97 10.27
C ALA A 684 22.72 -1.86 9.92
N ALA A 685 21.41 -2.15 9.99
CA ALA A 685 20.37 -1.14 9.80
C ALA A 685 20.51 -0.03 10.86
N ARG A 686 20.68 -0.39 12.14
CA ARG A 686 20.87 0.58 13.22
C ARG A 686 22.09 1.49 13.00
N ALA A 687 23.21 0.93 12.54
CA ALA A 687 24.41 1.69 12.23
C ALA A 687 24.19 2.69 11.09
N LEU A 688 23.47 2.29 10.04
CA LEU A 688 23.12 3.17 8.93
C LEU A 688 22.18 4.29 9.36
N VAL A 689 21.16 3.99 10.17
CA VAL A 689 20.24 5.01 10.69
C VAL A 689 21.00 6.07 11.48
N ALA A 690 22.00 5.67 12.27
CA ALA A 690 22.91 6.59 12.95
C ALA A 690 23.80 7.40 11.99
N GLU A 691 24.30 6.78 10.91
CA GLU A 691 25.10 7.45 9.87
C GLU A 691 24.28 8.53 9.14
N LEU A 692 23.04 8.22 8.80
CA LEU A 692 22.10 9.11 8.12
C LEU A 692 21.50 10.17 9.04
N LYS A 693 21.82 10.14 10.34
CA LYS A 693 21.33 11.09 11.35
C LYS A 693 19.80 11.17 11.43
N ILE A 694 19.14 10.04 11.24
CA ILE A 694 17.71 9.91 11.53
C ILE A 694 17.51 10.02 13.04
N ASP A 695 16.47 10.74 13.47
CA ASP A 695 16.34 11.12 14.88
C ASP A 695 16.01 9.93 15.78
N LEU A 696 15.11 9.06 15.31
CA LEU A 696 14.55 7.95 16.07
C LEU A 696 14.42 6.68 15.23
N ALA A 697 14.47 5.52 15.89
CA ALA A 697 14.40 4.21 15.26
C ALA A 697 13.44 3.28 16.01
N GLN A 698 12.73 2.46 15.26
CA GLN A 698 11.83 1.44 15.75
C GLN A 698 12.00 0.14 14.96
N GLY A 699 11.92 -1.01 15.62
CA GLY A 699 12.03 -2.31 14.97
C GLY A 699 12.52 -3.40 15.92
N PHE A 700 12.54 -4.65 15.48
CA PHE A 700 12.93 -5.78 16.33
C PHE A 700 14.40 -5.77 16.76
N GLY A 701 15.27 -5.06 16.04
CA GLY A 701 16.65 -4.79 16.43
C GLY A 701 16.77 -3.75 17.56
N ILE A 702 15.70 -3.00 17.84
CA ILE A 702 15.58 -2.08 18.97
C ILE A 702 14.87 -2.78 20.13
N SER A 703 13.59 -3.10 19.93
CA SER A 703 12.79 -3.84 20.89
C SER A 703 11.69 -4.63 20.19
N ARG A 704 11.29 -5.76 20.78
CA ARG A 704 10.12 -6.52 20.32
C ARG A 704 8.87 -6.03 21.05
N PRO A 705 7.69 -6.04 20.40
CA PRO A 705 6.42 -5.78 21.07
C PRO A 705 6.24 -6.68 22.29
N ARG A 706 5.92 -6.08 23.44
CA ARG A 706 5.67 -6.78 24.71
C ARG A 706 4.35 -6.32 25.34
N PRO A 707 3.72 -7.13 26.19
CA PRO A 707 2.56 -6.70 26.96
C PRO A 707 2.80 -5.36 27.67
N LEU A 708 1.83 -4.43 27.62
CA LEU A 708 1.95 -3.13 28.29
C LEU A 708 2.16 -3.25 29.81
N SER A 709 1.72 -4.36 30.41
CA SER A 709 2.00 -4.71 31.81
C SER A 709 3.49 -4.81 32.13
N ASP A 710 4.33 -5.12 31.15
CA ASP A 710 5.76 -5.40 31.34
C ASP A 710 6.59 -4.10 31.31
N LEU A 711 5.94 -2.95 31.07
CA LEU A 711 6.59 -1.63 31.09
C LEU A 711 6.84 -1.09 32.52
N LEU A 712 6.52 -1.89 33.53
CA LEU A 712 6.66 -1.53 34.94
C LEU A 712 8.08 -1.72 35.50
N ASP A 713 8.97 -2.36 34.73
CA ASP A 713 10.34 -2.71 35.12
C ASP A 713 11.39 -1.66 34.76
#